data_AF-A0A1J3H8Z1-F1
#
_entry.id   AF-A0A1J3H8Z1-F1
#
_cell.length_a   1.000
_cell.length_b   1.000
_cell.length_c   1.000
_cell.angle_alpha   90.00
_cell.angle_beta   90.00
_cell.angle_gamma   90.00
#
_symmetry.space_group_name_H-M   'P 1'
#
loop_
_entity.id
_entity.type
_entity.pdbx_description
1 polymer ?
#
loop_
_entity_poly.entity_id
_entity_poly.type
_entity_poly.pdbx_seq_one_letter_code
_entity_poly.pdbx_strand_id
1 'polypeptide(L)'
;MLSSSQPSAGSGALSHVYVQHPPLRCDIPESRGLFYDDANRLLICTTSSQVFHWQTAPFDPVVSPSVDSISEGPILSIRFSLDKKAIAVQRSDCEIQFFHRETKQMLTHKCKAGSESILGFFWSESPLCDLAIVKTSGMDLFACDSMLNLRLVETRKVNVNWYTYTHETRLVLLASGLQCKTISAFQVSNAGVVRLPKFEMTMAKSESNSKPILSSGDVHLVTVYGRIYCLQVDREAMLLHSYRFYRDAVVQQGSIPIYSSKLSVSVVDNVLLVHQIDANVVIIYDLSVDSRAPVSAPLPLLWRGSDTSSQATSKENESSESSTSNENLVMYEDAWTFLVPDLILDQINKVLWRVNLDLEAISASSSDRTSLLEFLQRRKLEANKAKQLCLGIARAIILERRPATQVTQAIDVLVTAYSFSVKAGAFKEVKNGRTTATTPSVGASPDNERHGPSGSSIDEEVEMNLPSGSNENMLCADEQQESQLSSAAISPDELYKFVFASVEETMVEESEYLVSIITEFLRSISAEKLKVDLNIYVMTIRLLAYSKRFAELSLFTTNKIIEPSKEVALQLLVSGRQNLQIRKLGLDMLRQLSLHHDYITSLVQDGYYLEALRYAQKHKVTSVRSSLFLEAAFATNDLQHLAAILRVLTELIPGFKETSEYFTFYGLLNDTSSSVAV
;
A
#
# COMPACT_ATOMS: atom_id res chain seq x y z
N MET A 1 -31.17 -12.23 12.87
CA MET A 1 -31.21 -10.83 13.31
C MET A 1 -29.79 -10.28 13.22
N LEU A 2 -29.49 -9.56 12.13
CA LEU A 2 -28.20 -8.94 11.86
C LEU A 2 -28.51 -7.51 11.43
N SER A 3 -28.16 -6.54 12.26
CA SER A 3 -28.30 -5.13 11.95
C SER A 3 -27.19 -4.73 10.98
N SER A 4 -27.54 -4.63 9.70
CA SER A 4 -26.72 -3.94 8.71
C SER A 4 -26.76 -2.44 9.00
N SER A 5 -25.71 -1.91 9.61
CA SER A 5 -25.46 -0.47 9.64
C SER A 5 -25.08 -0.03 8.22
N GLN A 6 -26.07 0.38 7.43
CA GLN A 6 -25.83 1.19 6.24
C GLN A 6 -25.25 2.53 6.68
N PRO A 7 -24.10 2.98 6.13
CA PRO A 7 -23.74 4.37 6.24
C PRO A 7 -24.77 5.18 5.43
N SER A 8 -25.32 6.21 6.08
CA SER A 8 -26.23 7.18 5.48
C SER A 8 -25.62 7.75 4.19
N ALA A 9 -26.14 7.31 3.05
CA ALA A 9 -25.87 7.93 1.76
C ALA A 9 -26.60 9.27 1.73
N GLY A 10 -25.94 10.32 2.23
CA GLY A 10 -26.33 11.70 1.95
C GLY A 10 -26.30 11.91 0.44
N SER A 11 -27.42 12.38 -0.11
CA SER A 11 -27.55 12.86 -1.49
C SER A 11 -26.38 13.80 -1.82
N GLY A 12 -25.36 13.31 -2.53
CA GLY A 12 -24.11 14.04 -2.71
C GLY A 12 -23.50 13.76 -4.08
N ALA A 13 -23.13 14.84 -4.79
CA ALA A 13 -22.44 14.74 -6.07
C ALA A 13 -21.21 13.82 -5.96
N LEU A 14 -21.10 12.85 -6.87
CA LEU A 14 -19.94 11.97 -6.94
C LEU A 14 -18.70 12.83 -7.23
N SER A 15 -17.65 12.70 -6.42
CA SER A 15 -16.35 13.30 -6.68
C SER A 15 -15.24 12.39 -6.21
N HIS A 16 -14.14 12.37 -6.96
CA HIS A 16 -12.96 11.56 -6.69
C HIS A 16 -12.01 12.19 -5.66
N VAL A 17 -12.13 13.50 -5.42
CA VAL A 17 -11.26 14.26 -4.51
C VAL A 17 -12.13 15.11 -3.61
N TYR A 18 -11.84 15.14 -2.32
CA TYR A 18 -12.63 15.92 -1.38
C TYR A 18 -11.78 16.55 -0.27
N VAL A 19 -12.36 17.57 0.34
CA VAL A 19 -11.90 18.21 1.59
C VAL A 19 -12.97 17.98 2.66
N GLN A 20 -12.54 17.63 3.87
CA GLN A 20 -13.43 17.22 4.96
C GLN A 20 -13.63 18.36 5.96
N HIS A 21 -14.88 18.66 6.31
CA HIS A 21 -15.23 19.58 7.40
C HIS A 21 -15.12 18.86 8.78
N PRO A 22 -14.72 19.56 9.85
CA PRO A 22 -14.30 20.97 9.90
C PRO A 22 -12.88 21.22 9.36
N PRO A 23 -12.60 22.40 8.79
CA PRO A 23 -11.23 22.80 8.50
C PRO A 23 -10.50 23.21 9.78
N LEU A 24 -9.17 23.28 9.72
CA LEU A 24 -8.39 23.95 10.75
C LEU A 24 -8.56 25.47 10.57
N ARG A 25 -9.15 26.13 11.57
CA ARG A 25 -9.37 27.59 11.55
C ARG A 25 -8.28 28.36 12.27
N CYS A 26 -7.81 29.44 11.65
CA CYS A 26 -6.79 30.34 12.18
C CYS A 26 -7.40 31.68 12.58
N ASP A 27 -8.31 31.65 13.55
CA ASP A 27 -9.04 32.83 14.02
C ASP A 27 -8.22 33.63 15.04
N ILE A 28 -7.12 34.24 14.57
CA ILE A 28 -6.30 35.14 15.37
C ILE A 28 -6.66 36.60 15.06
N PRO A 29 -7.09 37.39 16.07
CA PRO A 29 -7.33 38.83 15.91
C PRO A 29 -6.08 39.55 15.40
N GLU A 30 -6.26 40.53 14.52
CA GLU A 30 -5.15 41.37 14.00
C GLU A 30 -4.02 40.61 13.29
N SER A 31 -4.29 39.39 12.78
CA SER A 31 -3.32 38.64 12.00
C SER A 31 -2.85 39.43 10.77
N ARG A 32 -1.54 39.51 10.58
CA ARG A 32 -0.88 40.22 9.47
C ARG A 32 -0.55 39.33 8.27
N GLY A 33 -0.61 38.01 8.42
CA GLY A 33 -0.32 37.06 7.36
C GLY A 33 -0.30 35.61 7.84
N LEU A 34 -0.45 34.69 6.88
CA LEU A 34 -0.35 33.24 7.06
C LEU A 34 0.85 32.73 6.25
N PHE A 35 1.64 31.86 6.86
CA PHE A 35 2.84 31.26 6.28
C PHE A 35 2.85 29.77 6.55
N TYR A 36 3.52 29.01 5.69
CA TYR A 36 3.69 27.57 5.87
C TYR A 36 5.17 27.21 5.94
N ASP A 37 5.56 26.55 7.02
CA ASP A 37 6.88 25.95 7.17
C ASP A 37 6.78 24.46 6.85
N ASP A 38 7.08 24.12 5.60
CA ASP A 38 7.01 22.76 5.06
C ASP A 38 8.03 21.81 5.71
N ALA A 39 9.14 22.33 6.23
CA ALA A 39 10.16 21.53 6.90
C ALA A 39 9.64 20.96 8.23
N ASN A 40 8.94 21.79 9.00
CA ASN A 40 8.39 21.40 10.29
C ASN A 40 6.90 21.01 10.23
N ARG A 41 6.27 21.15 9.06
CA ARG A 41 4.83 20.99 8.82
C ARG A 41 4.00 21.85 9.78
N LEU A 42 4.34 23.13 9.83
CA LEU A 42 3.68 24.13 10.68
C LEU A 42 2.94 25.16 9.82
N LEU A 43 1.66 25.37 10.12
CA LEU A 43 0.96 26.57 9.69
C LEU A 43 1.26 27.67 10.69
N ILE A 44 1.63 28.86 10.21
CA ILE A 44 2.09 29.97 11.03
C ILE A 44 1.21 31.19 10.75
N CYS A 45 0.66 31.78 11.79
CA CYS A 45 -0.07 33.05 11.76
C CYS A 45 0.66 34.07 12.61
N THR A 46 0.87 35.27 12.10
CA THR A 46 1.67 36.30 12.79
C THR A 46 0.84 37.53 13.11
N THR A 47 1.04 38.12 14.29
CA THR A 47 0.54 39.45 14.66
C THR A 47 1.70 40.46 14.65
N SER A 48 1.55 41.62 15.29
CA SER A 48 2.65 42.60 15.40
C SER A 48 3.87 42.07 16.16
N SER A 49 3.65 41.26 17.20
CA SER A 49 4.70 40.83 18.15
C SER A 49 4.64 39.35 18.52
N GLN A 50 3.63 38.61 18.04
CA GLN A 50 3.45 37.20 18.35
C GLN A 50 3.35 36.33 17.09
N VAL A 51 3.75 35.08 17.26
CA VAL A 51 3.69 34.03 16.26
C VAL A 51 2.86 32.89 16.82
N PHE A 52 1.73 32.62 16.18
CA PHE A 52 0.86 31.47 16.45
C PHE A 52 1.19 30.39 15.44
N HIS A 53 1.27 29.14 15.88
CA HIS A 53 1.57 28.03 14.98
C HIS A 53 0.83 26.75 15.34
N TRP A 54 0.40 26.03 14.32
CA TRP A 54 -0.33 24.76 14.41
C TRP A 54 0.44 23.67 13.69
N GLN A 55 0.49 22.49 14.29
CA GLN A 55 1.02 21.30 13.65
C GLN A 55 0.00 20.80 12.61
N THR A 56 0.44 20.55 11.36
CA THR A 56 -0.46 20.11 10.28
C THR A 56 -0.32 18.62 9.95
N ALA A 57 0.61 17.92 10.60
CA ALA A 57 0.82 16.48 10.53
C ALA A 57 1.11 15.96 11.96
N PRO A 58 0.18 15.20 12.58
CA PRO A 58 -1.06 14.70 11.99
C PRO A 58 -2.03 15.86 11.73
N PHE A 59 -2.92 15.71 10.75
CA PHE A 59 -3.91 16.75 10.47
C PHE A 59 -5.07 16.63 11.45
N ASP A 60 -5.14 17.55 12.41
CA ASP A 60 -6.22 17.68 13.37
C ASP A 60 -6.84 19.09 13.25
N PRO A 61 -8.11 19.21 12.82
CA PRO A 61 -8.75 20.52 12.68
C PRO A 61 -9.05 21.22 14.01
N VAL A 62 -9.00 20.50 15.14
CA VAL A 62 -9.32 21.02 16.49
C VAL A 62 -8.06 21.37 17.29
N VAL A 63 -6.87 21.21 16.71
CA VAL A 63 -5.59 21.46 17.38
C VAL A 63 -5.44 22.93 17.82
N SER A 64 -4.95 23.15 19.04
CA SER A 64 -4.71 24.50 19.57
C SER A 64 -3.35 25.06 19.11
N PRO A 65 -3.24 26.39 18.89
CA PRO A 65 -1.97 26.99 18.52
C PRO A 65 -1.00 27.03 19.69
N SER A 66 0.28 26.82 19.39
CA SER A 66 1.37 27.25 20.25
C SER A 66 1.74 28.71 19.94
N VAL A 67 2.24 29.45 20.93
CA VAL A 67 2.51 30.88 20.81
C VAL A 67 3.95 31.21 21.20
N ASP A 68 4.62 31.97 20.34
CA ASP A 68 5.95 32.50 20.58
C ASP A 68 5.95 34.04 20.40
N SER A 69 6.90 34.71 21.05
CA SER A 69 7.07 36.16 20.92
C SER A 69 8.25 36.48 20.00
N ILE A 70 8.05 37.45 19.11
CA ILE A 70 9.07 37.97 18.20
C ILE A 70 9.12 39.50 18.31
N SER A 71 10.18 40.12 17.80
CA SER A 71 10.22 41.59 17.72
C SER A 71 9.17 42.11 16.72
N GLU A 72 8.76 43.37 16.90
CA GLU A 72 7.88 44.02 15.94
C GLU A 72 8.59 44.28 14.60
N GLY A 73 7.82 44.25 13.51
CA GLY A 73 8.30 44.60 12.18
C GLY A 73 7.55 43.90 11.04
N PRO A 74 7.84 44.24 9.78
CA PRO A 74 7.34 43.50 8.62
C PRO A 74 7.85 42.05 8.62
N ILE A 75 7.08 41.15 8.02
CA ILE A 75 7.41 39.73 7.88
C ILE A 75 7.18 39.36 6.42
N LEU A 76 8.26 39.07 5.70
CA LEU A 76 8.20 38.56 4.32
C LEU A 76 8.17 37.04 4.29
N SER A 77 8.89 36.41 5.22
CA SER A 77 8.93 34.96 5.39
C SER A 77 9.30 34.62 6.83
N ILE A 78 8.78 33.51 7.34
CA ILE A 78 9.04 33.00 8.67
C ILE A 78 9.15 31.48 8.63
N ARG A 79 10.20 30.91 9.24
CA ARG A 79 10.43 29.46 9.32
C ARG A 79 11.12 29.10 10.63
N PHE A 80 10.79 27.94 11.18
CA PHE A 80 11.45 27.41 12.37
C PHE A 80 12.68 26.60 11.94
N SER A 81 13.71 26.56 12.79
CA SER A 81 14.78 25.57 12.64
C SER A 81 14.21 24.15 12.76
N LEU A 82 14.91 23.14 12.25
CA LEU A 82 14.43 21.75 12.24
C LEU A 82 14.27 21.16 13.64
N ASP A 83 15.08 21.61 14.60
CA ASP A 83 14.94 21.29 16.02
C ASP A 83 13.92 22.19 16.75
N LYS A 84 13.26 23.09 16.00
CA LYS A 84 12.30 24.08 16.47
C LYS A 84 12.83 24.99 17.58
N LYS A 85 14.14 25.12 17.79
CA LYS A 85 14.73 25.99 18.83
C LYS A 85 14.86 27.45 18.40
N ALA A 86 14.89 27.71 17.10
CA ALA A 86 15.00 29.05 16.53
C ALA A 86 13.84 29.39 15.60
N ILE A 87 13.48 30.66 15.58
CA ILE A 87 12.54 31.24 14.62
C ILE A 87 13.33 32.21 13.75
N ALA A 88 13.39 31.95 12.45
CA ALA A 88 14.00 32.84 11.49
C ALA A 88 12.91 33.65 10.79
N VAL A 89 13.10 34.98 10.73
CA VAL A 89 12.14 35.93 10.15
C VAL A 89 12.86 36.82 9.17
N GLN A 90 12.48 36.74 7.89
CA GLN A 90 12.94 37.68 6.88
C GLN A 90 12.15 38.99 7.01
N ARG A 91 12.84 40.06 7.42
CA ARG A 91 12.24 41.38 7.66
C ARG A 91 12.21 42.24 6.41
N SER A 92 13.22 42.10 5.56
CA SER A 92 13.33 42.83 4.30
C SER A 92 14.06 41.98 3.25
N ASP A 93 14.25 42.55 2.07
CA ASP A 93 15.10 41.99 1.04
C ASP A 93 16.60 42.02 1.38
N CYS A 94 17.01 42.52 2.55
CA CYS A 94 18.42 42.57 2.97
C CYS A 94 18.65 42.06 4.39
N GLU A 95 17.60 41.70 5.14
CA GLU A 95 17.70 41.39 6.57
C GLU A 95 16.88 40.16 6.98
N ILE A 96 17.54 39.24 7.68
CA ILE A 96 16.92 38.10 8.37
C ILE A 96 17.27 38.18 9.86
N GLN A 97 16.27 38.04 10.72
CA GLN A 97 16.41 38.00 12.17
C GLN A 97 16.16 36.58 12.68
N PHE A 98 16.99 36.13 13.60
CA PHE A 98 16.92 34.82 14.24
C PHE A 98 16.62 35.00 15.71
N PHE A 99 15.56 34.35 16.20
CA PHE A 99 15.10 34.39 17.58
C PHE A 99 15.32 33.01 18.20
N HIS A 100 16.16 32.91 19.22
CA HIS A 100 16.31 31.68 19.99
C HIS A 100 15.16 31.58 21.01
N ARG A 101 14.38 30.51 20.96
CA ARG A 101 13.15 30.38 21.76
C ARG A 101 13.41 30.22 23.25
N GLU A 102 14.46 29.50 23.64
CA GLU A 102 14.81 29.28 25.06
C GLU A 102 15.55 30.48 25.66
N THR A 103 16.68 30.90 25.07
CA THR A 103 17.51 32.00 25.60
C THR A 103 16.93 33.39 25.34
N LYS A 104 15.91 33.51 24.47
CA LYS A 104 15.33 34.77 24.00
C LYS A 104 16.35 35.71 23.34
N GLN A 105 17.51 35.18 22.94
CA GLN A 105 18.52 35.93 22.20
C GLN A 105 18.05 36.20 20.76
N MET A 106 18.41 37.37 20.24
CA MET A 106 18.14 37.76 18.87
C MET A 106 19.46 38.02 18.14
N LEU A 107 19.60 37.45 16.95
CA LEU A 107 20.72 37.67 16.05
C LEU A 107 20.20 38.19 14.70
N THR A 108 20.94 39.07 14.06
CA THR A 108 20.54 39.67 12.78
C THR A 108 21.60 39.41 11.72
N HIS A 109 21.18 38.80 10.62
CA HIS A 109 21.98 38.66 9.41
C HIS A 109 21.58 39.75 8.42
N LYS A 110 22.55 40.53 7.93
CA LYS A 110 22.31 41.58 6.94
C LYS A 110 23.20 41.39 5.71
N CYS A 111 22.58 41.46 4.54
CA CYS A 111 23.28 41.62 3.27
C CYS A 111 23.69 43.08 3.07
N LYS A 112 24.73 43.33 2.27
CA LYS A 112 25.14 44.70 1.91
C LYS A 112 24.05 45.33 1.06
N ALA A 113 23.39 46.36 1.60
CA ALA A 113 22.32 47.07 0.92
C ALA A 113 22.79 47.62 -0.44
N GLY A 114 22.00 47.38 -1.49
CA GLY A 114 22.24 47.91 -2.83
C GLY A 114 23.11 47.07 -3.76
N SER A 115 23.80 46.02 -3.28
CA SER A 115 24.57 45.10 -4.13
C SER A 115 23.85 43.78 -4.44
N GLU A 116 23.14 43.24 -3.45
CA GLU A 116 22.45 41.94 -3.53
C GLU A 116 21.18 42.01 -2.69
N SER A 117 20.16 41.25 -3.07
CA SER A 117 18.90 41.11 -2.33
C SER A 117 18.61 39.65 -2.02
N ILE A 118 18.10 39.40 -0.82
CA ILE A 118 17.64 38.12 -0.30
C ILE A 118 16.29 37.80 -0.94
N LEU A 119 16.26 36.71 -1.69
CA LEU A 119 15.03 36.15 -2.25
C LEU A 119 14.31 35.28 -1.22
N GLY A 120 15.07 34.61 -0.35
CA GLY A 120 14.55 33.91 0.82
C GLY A 120 15.55 32.93 1.40
N PHE A 121 15.09 32.01 2.24
CA PHE A 121 15.96 31.10 2.99
C PHE A 121 15.23 29.80 3.34
N PHE A 122 15.98 28.74 3.63
CA PHE A 122 15.44 27.47 4.11
C PHE A 122 16.44 26.74 5.02
N TRP A 123 15.90 25.94 5.94
CA TRP A 123 16.69 25.05 6.80
C TRP A 123 16.93 23.70 6.11
N SER A 124 18.07 23.11 6.41
CA SER A 124 18.58 21.88 5.80
C SER A 124 18.94 20.84 6.85
N GLU A 125 18.71 19.57 6.52
CA GLU A 125 19.17 18.42 7.31
C GLU A 125 20.64 18.03 7.02
N SER A 126 21.33 18.78 6.15
CA SER A 126 22.68 18.42 5.76
C SER A 126 23.65 18.66 6.93
N PRO A 127 24.52 17.70 7.29
CA PRO A 127 25.45 17.87 8.40
C PRO A 127 26.51 18.96 8.15
N LEU A 128 26.62 19.44 6.90
CA LEU A 128 27.58 20.46 6.49
C LEU A 128 26.93 21.85 6.32
N CYS A 129 25.60 21.94 6.40
CA CYS A 129 24.87 23.18 6.15
C CYS A 129 23.51 23.11 6.86
N ASP A 130 23.33 23.95 7.87
CA ASP A 130 22.07 24.04 8.61
C ASP A 130 21.09 25.00 7.92
N LEU A 131 21.59 26.08 7.34
CA LEU A 131 20.79 27.15 6.76
C LEU A 131 21.32 27.57 5.37
N ALA A 132 20.44 27.64 4.39
CA ALA A 132 20.73 28.22 3.09
C ALA A 132 20.00 29.55 2.90
N ILE A 133 20.72 30.59 2.47
CA ILE A 133 20.17 31.90 2.12
C ILE A 133 20.32 32.09 0.62
N VAL A 134 19.19 32.28 -0.07
CA VAL A 134 19.14 32.51 -1.51
C VAL A 134 19.05 34.01 -1.78
N LYS A 135 19.95 34.49 -2.64
CA LYS A 135 20.09 35.90 -3.03
C LYS A 135 20.03 36.02 -4.55
N THR A 136 19.86 37.25 -5.04
CA THR A 136 19.95 37.56 -6.48
C THR A 136 21.31 37.22 -7.10
N SER A 137 22.38 37.14 -6.30
CA SER A 137 23.73 36.77 -6.76
C SER A 137 24.09 35.30 -6.60
N GLY A 138 23.22 34.49 -5.97
CA GLY A 138 23.46 33.06 -5.77
C GLY A 138 22.89 32.53 -4.46
N MET A 139 23.52 31.51 -3.90
CA MET A 139 23.10 30.87 -2.66
C MET A 139 24.28 30.74 -1.69
N ASP A 140 24.11 31.22 -0.47
CA ASP A 140 25.08 31.09 0.62
C ASP A 140 24.63 29.98 1.58
N LEU A 141 25.55 29.08 1.92
CA LEU A 141 25.34 27.96 2.84
C LEU A 141 26.02 28.26 4.17
N PHE A 142 25.27 28.17 5.27
CA PHE A 142 25.74 28.48 6.61
C PHE A 142 25.63 27.26 7.52
N ALA A 143 26.64 27.13 8.39
CA ALA A 143 26.56 26.33 9.60
C ALA A 143 26.13 27.23 10.76
N CYS A 144 25.24 26.74 11.61
CA CYS A 144 24.65 27.43 12.73
C CYS A 144 25.16 26.79 14.03
N ASP A 145 25.75 27.58 14.92
CA ASP A 145 26.13 27.07 16.25
C ASP A 145 24.93 27.06 17.22
N SER A 146 25.14 26.54 18.43
CA SER A 146 24.10 26.48 19.48
C SER A 146 23.59 27.85 19.93
N MET A 147 24.29 28.94 19.60
CA MET A 147 23.94 30.32 19.93
C MET A 147 23.38 31.08 18.71
N LEU A 148 23.05 30.37 17.62
CA LEU A 148 22.58 30.91 16.35
C LEU A 148 23.58 31.78 15.58
N ASN A 149 24.88 31.69 15.89
CA ASN A 149 25.88 32.36 15.08
C ASN A 149 26.03 31.63 13.74
N LEU A 150 25.90 32.40 12.66
CA LEU A 150 26.00 31.89 11.31
C LEU A 150 27.45 31.95 10.82
N ARG A 151 28.02 30.79 10.52
CA ARG A 151 29.33 30.65 9.86
C ARG A 151 29.12 30.28 8.40
N LEU A 152 29.54 31.16 7.49
CA LEU A 152 29.49 30.87 6.05
C LEU A 152 30.41 29.68 5.73
N VAL A 153 29.83 28.62 5.17
CA VAL A 153 30.52 27.40 4.74
C VAL A 153 30.90 27.51 3.27
N GLU A 154 29.95 27.87 2.41
CA GLU A 154 30.16 27.94 0.97
C GLU A 154 29.23 28.94 0.30
N THR A 155 29.72 29.62 -0.75
CA THR A 155 28.89 30.48 -1.61
C THR A 155 28.85 29.92 -3.03
N ARG A 156 27.63 29.70 -3.54
CA ARG A 156 27.34 29.28 -4.91
C ARG A 156 26.89 30.48 -5.73
N LYS A 157 27.82 31.11 -6.47
CA LYS A 157 27.54 32.32 -7.26
C LYS A 157 26.82 31.98 -8.58
N VAL A 158 25.58 32.43 -8.71
CA VAL A 158 24.73 32.30 -9.92
C VAL A 158 23.74 33.45 -9.89
N ASN A 159 23.48 34.14 -11.01
CA ASN A 159 22.40 35.14 -11.04
C ASN A 159 21.04 34.44 -10.86
N VAL A 160 20.23 34.90 -9.90
CA VAL A 160 18.94 34.28 -9.55
C VAL A 160 17.81 35.30 -9.71
N ASN A 161 16.82 34.96 -10.54
CA ASN A 161 15.59 35.73 -10.72
C ASN A 161 14.51 35.30 -9.72
N TRP A 162 14.35 34.00 -9.52
CA TRP A 162 13.50 33.39 -8.49
C TRP A 162 14.04 32.03 -8.10
N TYR A 163 13.58 31.51 -6.97
CA TYR A 163 13.91 30.16 -6.51
C TYR A 163 12.66 29.41 -6.06
N THR A 164 12.73 28.08 -6.08
CA THR A 164 11.76 27.21 -5.41
C THR A 164 12.50 26.11 -4.66
N TYR A 165 12.02 25.78 -3.47
CA TYR A 165 12.54 24.74 -2.61
C TYR A 165 11.38 24.08 -1.89
N THR A 166 11.41 22.75 -1.78
CA THR A 166 10.54 22.01 -0.86
C THR A 166 11.38 21.07 -0.01
N HIS A 167 11.10 21.04 1.29
CA HIS A 167 11.79 20.17 2.23
C HIS A 167 11.53 18.70 1.91
N GLU A 168 10.35 18.36 1.38
CA GLU A 168 10.01 17.00 0.95
C GLU A 168 10.96 16.47 -0.15
N THR A 169 11.29 17.29 -1.15
CA THR A 169 12.18 16.89 -2.25
C THR A 169 13.65 17.14 -1.93
N ARG A 170 13.93 18.00 -0.94
CA ARG A 170 15.27 18.52 -0.61
C ARG A 170 16.00 19.11 -1.82
N LEU A 171 15.24 19.57 -2.82
CA LEU A 171 15.74 20.08 -4.08
C LEU A 171 15.48 21.59 -4.12
N VAL A 172 16.53 22.37 -4.37
CA VAL A 172 16.39 23.80 -4.66
C VAL A 172 16.66 24.05 -6.13
N LEU A 173 15.75 24.78 -6.78
CA LEU A 173 15.90 25.25 -8.15
C LEU A 173 16.14 26.76 -8.15
N LEU A 174 17.21 27.19 -8.81
CA LEU A 174 17.54 28.60 -9.03
C LEU A 174 17.34 28.95 -10.50
N ALA A 175 16.35 29.77 -10.78
CA ALA A 175 16.04 30.21 -12.13
C ALA A 175 16.83 31.46 -12.51
N SER A 176 17.29 31.52 -13.75
CA SER A 176 18.18 32.57 -14.23
C SER A 176 17.88 32.94 -15.69
N GLY A 177 18.30 34.15 -16.07
CA GLY A 177 18.21 34.67 -17.43
C GLY A 177 16.92 35.45 -17.70
N LEU A 178 16.86 36.14 -18.84
CA LEU A 178 15.77 37.09 -19.16
C LEU A 178 14.37 36.44 -19.20
N GLN A 179 14.28 35.16 -19.55
CA GLN A 179 13.04 34.39 -19.58
C GLN A 179 12.90 33.44 -18.37
N CYS A 180 13.86 33.44 -17.45
CA CYS A 180 13.92 32.56 -16.27
C CYS A 180 13.89 31.05 -16.57
N LYS A 181 14.11 30.62 -17.81
CA LYS A 181 14.05 29.20 -18.22
C LYS A 181 15.32 28.40 -17.92
N THR A 182 16.41 29.07 -17.58
CA THR A 182 17.68 28.40 -17.30
C THR A 182 17.78 28.08 -15.81
N ILE A 183 17.74 26.79 -15.47
CA ILE A 183 17.63 26.30 -14.10
C ILE A 183 18.96 25.70 -13.64
N SER A 184 19.45 26.19 -12.49
CA SER A 184 20.54 25.57 -11.75
C SER A 184 19.95 24.89 -10.52
N ALA A 185 20.03 23.57 -10.45
CA ALA A 185 19.44 22.78 -9.37
C ALA A 185 20.51 22.25 -8.40
N PHE A 186 20.18 22.20 -7.11
CA PHE A 186 21.03 21.62 -6.08
C PHE A 186 20.20 20.70 -5.19
N GLN A 187 20.67 19.48 -5.01
CA GLN A 187 20.07 18.53 -4.07
C GLN A 187 20.80 18.61 -2.73
N VAL A 188 20.02 18.78 -1.68
CA VAL A 188 20.49 18.91 -0.30
C VAL A 188 20.29 17.56 0.37
N SER A 189 21.37 16.93 0.83
CA SER A 189 21.32 15.59 1.40
C SER A 189 22.25 15.44 2.60
N ASN A 190 22.18 14.29 3.26
CA ASN A 190 23.08 13.94 4.36
C ASN A 190 24.54 13.83 3.88
N ALA A 191 24.78 13.59 2.59
CA ALA A 191 26.12 13.59 2.00
C ALA A 191 26.65 15.00 1.66
N GLY A 192 25.83 16.04 1.87
CA GLY A 192 26.14 17.42 1.50
C GLY A 192 25.21 17.96 0.42
N VAL A 193 25.58 19.12 -0.11
CA VAL A 193 24.87 19.80 -1.20
C VAL A 193 25.49 19.43 -2.55
N VAL A 194 24.75 18.69 -3.36
CA VAL A 194 25.17 18.21 -4.68
C VAL A 194 24.59 19.11 -5.75
N ARG A 195 25.45 19.66 -6.61
CA ARG A 195 25.02 20.39 -7.80
C ARG A 195 24.58 19.41 -8.87
N LEU A 196 23.40 19.65 -9.43
CA LEU A 196 22.85 18.87 -10.54
C LEU A 196 23.16 19.55 -11.89
N PRO A 197 23.01 18.82 -13.01
CA PRO A 197 23.23 19.38 -14.33
C PRO A 197 22.35 20.61 -14.54
N LYS A 198 22.98 21.66 -15.05
CA LYS A 198 22.25 22.86 -15.48
C LYS A 198 21.42 22.48 -16.69
N PHE A 199 20.13 22.81 -16.68
CA PHE A 199 19.23 22.52 -17.79
C PHE A 199 18.38 23.73 -18.13
N GLU A 200 17.81 23.71 -19.32
CA GLU A 200 16.93 24.76 -19.82
C GLU A 200 15.54 24.16 -20.05
N MET A 201 14.52 24.77 -19.44
CA MET A 201 13.14 24.35 -19.61
C MET A 201 12.64 24.71 -21.01
N THR A 202 12.00 23.75 -21.67
CA THR A 202 11.38 23.94 -22.97
C THR A 202 10.09 24.73 -22.78
N MET A 203 9.93 25.82 -23.53
CA MET A 203 8.71 26.63 -23.55
C MET A 203 8.27 26.78 -25.01
N ALA A 204 6.98 26.61 -25.28
CA ALA A 204 6.40 26.95 -26.57
C ALA A 204 6.57 28.45 -26.87
N LYS A 205 6.64 28.75 -28.15
CA LYS A 205 6.71 30.14 -28.64
C LYS A 205 5.30 30.69 -28.67
N SER A 206 5.12 31.85 -28.06
CA SER A 206 3.89 32.64 -28.19
C SER A 206 3.72 33.16 -29.63
N GLU A 207 2.47 33.27 -30.07
CA GLU A 207 2.12 33.89 -31.36
C GLU A 207 2.32 35.41 -31.33
N SER A 208 2.27 36.01 -30.14
CA SER A 208 2.65 37.39 -29.90
C SER A 208 4.18 37.51 -29.83
N ASN A 209 4.78 38.55 -30.39
CA ASN A 209 6.24 38.78 -30.34
C ASN A 209 6.81 38.95 -28.90
N SER A 210 5.98 38.84 -27.85
CA SER A 210 6.40 38.78 -26.46
C SER A 210 6.80 37.37 -26.06
N LYS A 211 8.09 37.16 -25.82
CA LYS A 211 8.62 35.89 -25.31
C LYS A 211 8.08 35.60 -23.89
N PRO A 212 7.53 34.41 -23.61
CA PRO A 212 7.03 34.09 -22.27
C PRO A 212 8.18 34.07 -21.25
N ILE A 213 7.89 34.53 -20.03
CA ILE A 213 8.78 34.52 -18.87
C ILE A 213 8.25 33.48 -17.89
N LEU A 214 9.09 32.51 -17.53
CA LEU A 214 8.73 31.47 -16.58
C LEU A 214 8.71 32.04 -15.16
N SER A 215 7.59 31.91 -14.45
CA SER A 215 7.48 32.33 -13.05
C SER A 215 7.72 31.15 -12.08
N SER A 216 8.00 31.44 -10.81
CA SER A 216 8.11 30.40 -9.79
C SER A 216 6.80 29.65 -9.55
N GLY A 217 5.64 30.29 -9.82
CA GLY A 217 4.32 29.67 -9.71
C GLY A 217 4.02 28.65 -10.82
N ASP A 218 4.82 28.64 -11.89
CA ASP A 218 4.69 27.69 -13.01
C ASP A 218 5.51 26.42 -12.80
N VAL A 219 6.20 26.30 -11.66
CA VAL A 219 7.10 25.18 -11.36
C VAL A 219 6.77 24.56 -10.01
N HIS A 220 6.49 23.26 -10.02
CA HIS A 220 6.15 22.50 -8.82
C HIS A 220 7.10 21.32 -8.63
N LEU A 221 7.64 21.18 -7.42
CA LEU A 221 8.46 20.05 -7.00
C LEU A 221 7.59 19.07 -6.23
N VAL A 222 7.49 17.83 -6.70
CA VAL A 222 6.63 16.80 -6.09
C VAL A 222 7.36 15.47 -5.95
N THR A 223 6.99 14.68 -4.95
CA THR A 223 7.48 13.30 -4.79
C THR A 223 6.33 12.33 -5.03
N VAL A 224 6.51 11.39 -5.96
CA VAL A 224 5.51 10.38 -6.31
C VAL A 224 6.20 9.02 -6.43
N TYR A 225 5.74 8.03 -5.65
CA TYR A 225 6.36 6.69 -5.55
C TYR A 225 7.86 6.74 -5.21
N GLY A 226 8.26 7.65 -4.32
CA GLY A 226 9.65 7.85 -3.93
C GLY A 226 10.54 8.49 -5.00
N ARG A 227 9.97 8.93 -6.13
CA ARG A 227 10.68 9.62 -7.21
C ARG A 227 10.34 11.10 -7.18
N ILE A 228 11.35 11.95 -7.32
CA ILE A 228 11.20 13.41 -7.39
C ILE A 228 10.90 13.81 -8.83
N TYR A 229 9.86 14.63 -9.01
CA TYR A 229 9.50 15.24 -10.27
C TYR A 229 9.48 16.76 -10.15
N CYS A 230 9.96 17.43 -11.18
CA CYS A 230 9.71 18.86 -11.40
C CYS A 230 8.67 18.99 -12.51
N LEU A 231 7.53 19.56 -12.15
CA LEU A 231 6.44 19.83 -13.06
C LEU A 231 6.53 21.27 -13.52
N GLN A 232 6.44 21.50 -14.83
CA GLN A 232 6.49 22.82 -15.45
C GLN A 232 5.18 23.06 -16.21
N VAL A 233 4.50 24.14 -15.88
CA VAL A 233 3.31 24.61 -16.58
C VAL A 233 3.73 25.41 -17.82
N ASP A 234 3.50 24.86 -19.00
CA ASP A 234 3.62 25.59 -20.27
C ASP A 234 2.22 26.00 -20.73
N ARG A 235 1.87 27.26 -20.45
CA ARG A 235 0.57 27.86 -20.81
C ARG A 235 0.39 28.03 -22.32
N GLU A 236 1.48 28.23 -23.06
CA GLU A 236 1.43 28.42 -24.51
C GLU A 236 1.18 27.08 -25.19
N ALA A 237 1.83 26.01 -24.71
CA ALA A 237 1.61 24.66 -25.22
C ALA A 237 0.33 24.00 -24.68
N MET A 238 -0.27 24.55 -23.61
CA MET A 238 -1.29 23.89 -22.80
C MET A 238 -0.84 22.49 -22.32
N LEU A 239 0.41 22.41 -21.84
CA LEU A 239 1.00 21.18 -21.33
C LEU A 239 1.60 21.36 -19.93
N LEU A 240 1.50 20.32 -19.11
CA LEU A 240 2.26 20.14 -17.88
C LEU A 240 3.42 19.17 -18.16
N HIS A 241 4.62 19.70 -18.34
CA HIS A 241 5.81 18.90 -18.57
C HIS A 241 6.32 18.31 -17.26
N SER A 242 6.78 17.07 -17.31
CA SER A 242 7.36 16.36 -16.15
C SER A 242 8.84 16.07 -16.41
N TYR A 243 9.71 16.56 -15.53
CA TYR A 243 11.16 16.34 -15.57
C TYR A 243 11.62 15.55 -14.36
N ARG A 244 12.61 14.68 -14.57
CA ARG A 244 13.34 13.99 -13.50
C ARG A 244 14.80 14.40 -13.52
N PHE A 245 15.33 14.61 -12.33
CA PHE A 245 16.73 14.95 -12.13
C PHE A 245 17.51 13.71 -11.71
N TYR A 246 18.61 13.49 -12.41
CA TYR A 246 19.66 12.55 -12.07
C TYR A 246 20.94 13.33 -11.81
N ARG A 247 21.96 12.65 -11.29
CA ARG A 247 23.23 13.28 -10.93
C ARG A 247 23.95 13.89 -12.15
N ASP A 248 23.75 13.28 -13.31
CA ASP A 248 24.46 13.53 -14.56
C ASP A 248 23.54 14.00 -15.70
N ALA A 249 22.23 13.76 -15.61
CA ALA A 249 21.26 14.22 -16.59
C ALA A 249 19.96 14.77 -15.98
N VAL A 250 19.25 15.60 -16.75
CA VAL A 250 17.84 15.95 -16.50
C VAL A 250 17.03 15.40 -17.67
N VAL A 251 16.06 14.55 -17.38
CA VAL A 251 15.28 13.82 -18.38
C VAL A 251 13.83 14.27 -18.33
N GLN A 252 13.29 14.69 -19.47
CA GLN A 252 11.84 14.91 -19.60
C GLN A 252 11.14 13.55 -19.75
N GLN A 253 10.29 13.22 -18.79
CA GLN A 253 9.59 11.94 -18.71
C GLN A 253 8.29 11.91 -19.54
N GLY A 254 7.72 13.08 -19.82
CA GLY A 254 6.49 13.21 -20.58
C GLY A 254 5.79 14.54 -20.32
N SER A 255 4.59 14.65 -20.88
CA SER A 255 3.75 15.84 -20.75
C SER A 255 2.28 15.42 -20.59
N ILE A 256 1.53 16.18 -19.81
CA ILE A 256 0.11 15.96 -19.55
C ILE A 256 -0.67 17.17 -20.10
N PRO A 257 -1.77 17.00 -20.83
CA PRO A 257 -2.59 18.13 -21.28
C PRO A 257 -3.21 18.87 -20.10
N ILE A 258 -3.17 20.20 -20.16
CA ILE A 258 -3.89 21.09 -19.24
C ILE A 258 -4.98 21.83 -19.99
N TYR A 259 -6.01 22.28 -19.28
CA TYR A 259 -7.23 22.84 -19.86
C TYR A 259 -7.60 24.20 -19.25
N SER A 260 -6.71 24.75 -18.42
CA SER A 260 -6.89 25.97 -17.64
C SER A 260 -5.59 26.78 -17.64
N SER A 261 -5.70 28.11 -17.58
CA SER A 261 -4.56 29.02 -17.51
C SER A 261 -4.01 29.14 -16.09
N LYS A 262 -4.90 29.03 -15.10
CA LYS A 262 -4.60 28.93 -13.68
C LYS A 262 -4.64 27.47 -13.26
N LEU A 263 -3.52 26.98 -12.77
CA LEU A 263 -3.32 25.58 -12.43
C LEU A 263 -2.59 25.46 -11.10
N SER A 264 -2.90 24.41 -10.36
CA SER A 264 -2.09 23.99 -9.23
C SER A 264 -2.04 22.48 -9.12
N VAL A 265 -1.16 21.97 -8.26
CA VAL A 265 -0.95 20.54 -8.10
C VAL A 265 -0.95 20.13 -6.63
N SER A 266 -1.38 18.91 -6.38
CA SER A 266 -1.26 18.23 -5.09
C SER A 266 -0.83 16.78 -5.33
N VAL A 267 -0.27 16.14 -4.32
CA VAL A 267 0.02 14.71 -4.31
C VAL A 267 -0.63 14.09 -3.10
N VAL A 268 -1.55 13.15 -3.31
CA VAL A 268 -2.19 12.40 -2.24
C VAL A 268 -1.94 10.93 -2.48
N ASP A 269 -1.35 10.24 -1.50
CA ASP A 269 -1.07 8.79 -1.59
C ASP A 269 -0.28 8.38 -2.85
N ASN A 270 0.70 9.16 -3.30
CA ASN A 270 1.44 8.94 -4.57
C ASN A 270 0.59 9.09 -5.84
N VAL A 271 -0.47 9.88 -5.80
CA VAL A 271 -1.29 10.20 -6.97
C VAL A 271 -1.23 11.69 -7.21
N LEU A 272 -0.89 12.07 -8.44
CA LEU A 272 -0.80 13.46 -8.85
C LEU A 272 -2.20 13.99 -9.11
N LEU A 273 -2.58 15.02 -8.38
CA LEU A 273 -3.81 15.78 -8.57
C LEU A 273 -3.46 17.07 -9.29
N VAL A 274 -4.08 17.28 -10.45
CA VAL A 274 -3.94 18.49 -11.24
C VAL A 274 -5.24 19.28 -11.13
N HIS A 275 -5.18 20.38 -10.38
CA HIS A 275 -6.30 21.29 -10.14
C HIS A 275 -6.38 22.29 -11.29
N GLN A 276 -7.40 22.12 -12.15
CA GLN A 276 -7.71 23.07 -13.22
C GLN A 276 -8.62 24.15 -12.63
N ILE A 277 -8.01 25.19 -12.08
CA ILE A 277 -8.71 26.17 -11.21
C ILE A 277 -9.82 26.89 -11.99
N ASP A 278 -9.56 27.37 -13.21
CA ASP A 278 -10.58 28.07 -14.01
C ASP A 278 -11.73 27.14 -14.43
N ALA A 279 -11.45 25.84 -14.59
CA ALA A 279 -12.42 24.83 -14.99
C ALA A 279 -13.16 24.18 -13.80
N ASN A 280 -12.77 24.50 -12.56
CA ASN A 280 -13.31 23.92 -11.33
C ASN A 280 -13.31 22.37 -11.32
N VAL A 281 -12.27 21.75 -11.90
CA VAL A 281 -12.13 20.28 -11.91
C VAL A 281 -10.75 19.84 -11.45
N VAL A 282 -10.70 18.65 -10.84
CA VAL A 282 -9.46 17.96 -10.48
C VAL A 282 -9.29 16.75 -11.40
N ILE A 283 -8.12 16.65 -12.02
CA ILE A 283 -7.73 15.50 -12.84
C ILE A 283 -6.68 14.69 -12.09
N ILE A 284 -6.88 13.38 -12.03
CA ILE A 284 -6.08 12.46 -11.24
C ILE A 284 -5.19 11.61 -12.16
N TYR A 285 -3.89 11.59 -11.88
CA TYR A 285 -2.91 10.82 -12.65
C TYR A 285 -2.10 9.87 -11.76
N ASP A 286 -2.01 8.61 -12.18
CA ASP A 286 -1.09 7.64 -11.61
C ASP A 286 0.19 7.61 -12.43
N LEU A 287 1.27 8.22 -11.91
CA LEU A 287 2.56 8.30 -12.60
C LEU A 287 3.32 6.97 -12.64
N SER A 288 2.79 5.89 -12.04
CA SER A 288 3.34 4.55 -12.21
C SER A 288 2.95 3.91 -13.55
N VAL A 289 1.95 4.46 -14.24
CA VAL A 289 1.46 3.96 -15.53
C VAL A 289 1.90 4.90 -16.66
N ASP A 290 2.49 4.34 -17.71
CA ASP A 290 3.03 5.13 -18.84
C ASP A 290 1.96 5.72 -19.78
N SER A 291 0.70 5.35 -19.62
CA SER A 291 -0.40 5.75 -20.51
C SER A 291 -0.65 7.26 -20.54
N ARG A 292 -0.19 7.99 -19.49
CA ARG A 292 -0.47 9.42 -19.26
C ARG A 292 -1.97 9.77 -19.29
N ALA A 293 -2.83 8.77 -19.22
CA ALA A 293 -4.28 8.93 -19.17
C ALA A 293 -4.71 9.22 -17.74
N PRO A 294 -5.78 10.02 -17.54
CA PRO A 294 -6.40 10.17 -16.23
C PRO A 294 -6.88 8.82 -15.68
N VAL A 295 -6.77 8.64 -14.36
CA VAL A 295 -7.27 7.43 -13.66
C VAL A 295 -8.80 7.33 -13.75
N SER A 296 -9.47 8.47 -13.71
CA SER A 296 -10.93 8.58 -13.78
C SER A 296 -11.33 9.90 -14.43
N ALA A 297 -12.63 10.08 -14.69
CA ALA A 297 -13.15 11.30 -15.27
C ALA A 297 -12.82 12.54 -14.39
N PRO A 298 -12.47 13.69 -14.99
CA PRO A 298 -12.31 14.95 -14.26
C PRO A 298 -13.61 15.32 -13.53
N LEU A 299 -13.54 15.53 -12.21
CA LEU A 299 -14.68 15.95 -11.40
C LEU A 299 -14.28 17.11 -10.48
N PRO A 300 -15.23 17.98 -10.07
CA PRO A 300 -14.95 19.06 -9.12
C PRO A 300 -14.48 18.55 -7.77
N LEU A 301 -13.65 19.33 -7.07
CA LEU A 301 -13.33 19.09 -5.66
C LEU A 301 -14.62 19.16 -4.82
N LEU A 302 -14.85 18.18 -3.94
CA LEU A 302 -16.06 18.09 -3.11
C LEU A 302 -15.80 18.54 -1.67
N TRP A 303 -16.74 19.28 -1.07
CA TRP A 303 -16.81 19.46 0.39
C TRP A 303 -17.67 18.39 1.04
N ARG A 304 -17.13 17.73 2.07
CA ARG A 304 -17.87 16.77 2.90
C ARG A 304 -18.13 17.32 4.28
N GLY A 305 -19.32 17.04 4.81
CA GLY A 305 -19.67 17.34 6.21
C GLY A 305 -20.01 18.81 6.48
N SER A 306 -20.31 19.60 5.44
CA SER A 306 -20.97 20.90 5.62
C SER A 306 -22.46 20.64 5.85
N ASP A 307 -23.01 21.09 6.97
CA ASP A 307 -24.45 21.02 7.27
C ASP A 307 -25.24 21.97 6.35
N THR A 308 -25.37 21.63 5.07
CA THR A 308 -26.27 22.32 4.13
C THR A 308 -27.62 21.60 3.98
N SER A 309 -27.86 20.53 4.75
CA SER A 309 -29.10 19.73 4.67
C SER A 309 -30.23 20.21 5.60
N SER A 310 -30.40 21.51 5.83
CA SER A 310 -31.55 22.04 6.58
C SER A 310 -32.10 23.39 6.08
N GLN A 311 -31.92 23.73 4.80
CA GLN A 311 -32.66 24.85 4.19
C GLN A 311 -33.24 24.48 2.82
N ALA A 312 -34.16 23.51 2.82
CA ALA A 312 -35.07 23.31 1.68
C ALA A 312 -36.49 22.94 2.16
N THR A 313 -37.01 23.58 3.21
CA THR A 313 -38.45 23.61 3.49
C THR A 313 -38.81 24.85 4.33
N SER A 314 -39.43 25.83 3.67
CA SER A 314 -40.40 26.81 4.18
C SER A 314 -40.24 27.37 5.61
N LYS A 315 -40.08 28.70 5.73
CA LYS A 315 -41.13 29.59 6.28
C LYS A 315 -40.68 31.06 6.26
N GLU A 316 -41.56 31.88 5.69
CA GLU A 316 -41.65 33.31 5.96
C GLU A 316 -41.81 33.54 7.47
N ASN A 317 -40.95 34.36 8.06
CA ASN A 317 -41.30 35.28 9.14
C ASN A 317 -40.15 36.24 9.42
N GLU A 318 -40.50 37.52 9.52
CA GLU A 318 -39.62 38.62 9.88
C GLU A 318 -39.18 38.56 11.36
N SER A 319 -38.03 39.22 11.57
CA SER A 319 -37.52 39.85 12.81
C SER A 319 -36.49 39.09 13.66
N SER A 320 -35.44 39.86 13.97
CA SER A 320 -34.44 39.76 15.05
C SER A 320 -33.03 39.39 14.57
N GLU A 321 -32.21 40.44 14.46
CA GLU A 321 -30.76 40.39 14.25
C GLU A 321 -30.02 39.66 15.39
N SER A 322 -28.79 39.22 15.07
CA SER A 322 -27.76 38.57 15.91
C SER A 322 -27.64 37.04 15.84
N SER A 323 -27.08 36.55 14.73
CA SER A 323 -26.03 35.53 14.77
C SER A 323 -25.25 35.53 13.45
N THR A 324 -23.93 35.60 13.60
CA THR A 324 -22.90 35.60 12.55
C THR A 324 -23.22 34.63 11.41
N SER A 325 -23.26 35.19 10.21
CA SER A 325 -23.48 34.54 8.93
C SER A 325 -22.63 33.29 8.75
N ASN A 326 -23.28 32.15 8.49
CA ASN A 326 -22.67 31.04 7.76
C ASN A 326 -22.34 31.58 6.36
N GLU A 327 -21.12 32.06 6.17
CA GLU A 327 -20.64 32.55 4.89
C GLU A 327 -20.59 31.38 3.89
N ASN A 328 -21.23 31.60 2.73
CA ASN A 328 -21.16 30.70 1.59
C ASN A 328 -19.70 30.63 1.11
N LEU A 329 -18.96 29.65 1.61
CA LEU A 329 -17.60 29.37 1.18
C LEU A 329 -17.64 29.04 -0.32
N VAL A 330 -16.95 29.81 -1.16
CA VAL A 330 -16.91 29.59 -2.61
C VAL A 330 -15.67 28.76 -2.95
N MET A 331 -15.84 27.72 -3.77
CA MET A 331 -14.72 26.87 -4.19
C MET A 331 -13.81 27.63 -5.15
N TYR A 332 -12.50 27.39 -5.05
CA TYR A 332 -11.49 27.97 -5.95
C TYR A 332 -11.46 29.50 -5.96
N GLU A 333 -11.66 30.13 -4.80
CA GLU A 333 -11.44 31.58 -4.68
C GLU A 333 -10.01 31.97 -5.08
N ASP A 334 -9.85 33.20 -5.59
CA ASP A 334 -8.56 33.67 -6.09
C ASP A 334 -7.43 33.63 -5.06
N ALA A 335 -7.78 33.60 -3.77
CA ALA A 335 -6.86 33.56 -2.64
C ALA A 335 -6.45 32.16 -2.15
N TRP A 336 -6.95 31.09 -2.78
CA TRP A 336 -6.55 29.73 -2.40
C TRP A 336 -5.10 29.45 -2.81
N THR A 337 -4.30 29.05 -1.85
CA THR A 337 -2.91 28.64 -2.05
C THR A 337 -2.79 27.14 -1.80
N PHE A 338 -2.37 26.40 -2.83
CA PHE A 338 -2.14 24.96 -2.70
C PHE A 338 -0.71 24.73 -2.20
N LEU A 339 -0.62 24.02 -1.08
CA LEU A 339 0.63 23.68 -0.42
C LEU A 339 0.87 22.19 -0.66
N VAL A 340 1.85 21.90 -1.52
CA VAL A 340 2.28 20.52 -1.82
C VAL A 340 2.82 19.88 -0.52
N PRO A 341 2.40 18.65 -0.17
CA PRO A 341 1.69 17.70 -1.03
C PRO A 341 0.16 17.85 -1.04
N ASP A 342 -0.53 18.02 0.09
CA ASP A 342 -1.97 17.72 0.21
C ASP A 342 -2.80 18.79 0.93
N LEU A 343 -2.32 20.03 1.02
CA LEU A 343 -2.99 21.09 1.78
C LEU A 343 -3.48 22.23 0.89
N ILE A 344 -4.62 22.83 1.25
CA ILE A 344 -5.17 24.04 0.63
C ILE A 344 -5.35 25.09 1.72
N LEU A 345 -4.63 26.19 1.60
CA LEU A 345 -4.72 27.34 2.48
C LEU A 345 -5.61 28.40 1.84
N ASP A 346 -6.72 28.72 2.51
CA ASP A 346 -7.56 29.85 2.18
C ASP A 346 -7.10 31.07 2.98
N GLN A 347 -6.44 32.01 2.32
CA GLN A 347 -5.90 33.19 2.99
C GLN A 347 -6.97 34.19 3.42
N ILE A 348 -8.13 34.23 2.74
CA ILE A 348 -9.21 35.17 3.05
C ILE A 348 -9.94 34.69 4.29
N ASN A 349 -10.39 33.43 4.26
CA ASN A 349 -11.17 32.83 5.34
C ASN A 349 -10.29 32.29 6.48
N LYS A 350 -8.96 32.34 6.32
CA LYS A 350 -7.96 31.87 7.30
C LYS A 350 -8.16 30.43 7.72
N VAL A 351 -8.53 29.57 6.76
CA VAL A 351 -8.77 28.15 7.00
C VAL A 351 -7.79 27.29 6.21
N LEU A 352 -7.40 26.17 6.80
CA LEU A 352 -6.56 25.16 6.17
C LEU A 352 -7.37 23.88 5.98
N TRP A 353 -7.36 23.38 4.75
CA TRP A 353 -8.00 22.14 4.35
C TRP A 353 -6.97 21.09 3.98
N ARG A 354 -7.31 19.83 4.23
CA ARG A 354 -6.56 18.68 3.73
C ARG A 354 -7.32 18.00 2.60
N VAL A 355 -6.62 17.78 1.49
CA VAL A 355 -7.12 17.11 0.30
C VAL A 355 -7.04 15.60 0.49
N ASN A 356 -8.12 14.90 0.18
CA ASN A 356 -8.23 13.45 0.30
C ASN A 356 -8.74 12.83 -1.01
N LEU A 357 -8.38 11.58 -1.25
CA LEU A 357 -8.90 10.76 -2.35
C LEU A 357 -10.12 9.98 -1.88
N ASP A 358 -11.17 9.90 -2.70
CA ASP A 358 -12.26 8.96 -2.47
C ASP A 358 -12.12 7.71 -3.34
N LEU A 359 -11.57 6.65 -2.73
CA LEU A 359 -11.41 5.36 -3.40
C LEU A 359 -12.73 4.71 -3.81
N GLU A 360 -13.83 4.96 -3.10
CA GLU A 360 -15.15 4.42 -3.46
C GLU A 360 -15.70 5.08 -4.71
N ALA A 361 -15.68 6.41 -4.77
CA ALA A 361 -16.12 7.15 -5.94
C ALA A 361 -15.27 6.81 -7.19
N ILE A 362 -13.94 6.71 -7.03
CA ILE A 362 -13.03 6.30 -8.12
C ILE A 362 -13.37 4.88 -8.61
N SER A 363 -13.61 3.96 -7.67
CA SER A 363 -13.94 2.56 -7.98
C SER A 363 -15.31 2.43 -8.67
N ALA A 364 -16.27 3.28 -8.29
CA ALA A 364 -17.62 3.31 -8.86
C ALA A 364 -17.65 3.91 -10.28
N SER A 365 -16.77 4.86 -10.60
CA SER A 365 -16.75 5.55 -11.90
C SER A 365 -15.87 4.86 -12.96
N SER A 366 -14.96 3.98 -12.56
CA SER A 366 -14.05 3.32 -13.49
C SER A 366 -14.69 2.14 -14.23
N SER A 367 -14.50 2.12 -15.54
CA SER A 367 -14.91 1.03 -16.44
C SER A 367 -13.83 -0.04 -16.60
N ASP A 368 -12.55 0.33 -16.53
CA ASP A 368 -11.42 -0.59 -16.63
C ASP A 368 -11.08 -1.16 -15.24
N ARG A 369 -11.59 -2.36 -14.98
CA ARG A 369 -11.40 -3.04 -13.70
C ARG A 369 -9.95 -3.45 -13.46
N THR A 370 -9.18 -3.77 -14.50
CA THR A 370 -7.80 -4.24 -14.35
C THR A 370 -6.89 -3.08 -13.93
N SER A 371 -6.94 -1.96 -14.64
CA SER A 371 -6.19 -0.75 -14.28
C SER A 371 -6.62 -0.19 -12.92
N LEU A 372 -7.91 -0.29 -12.57
CA LEU A 372 -8.41 0.09 -11.25
C LEU A 372 -7.82 -0.80 -10.13
N LEU A 373 -7.75 -2.12 -10.33
CA LEU A 373 -7.13 -3.01 -9.36
C LEU A 373 -5.66 -2.68 -9.16
N GLU A 374 -4.90 -2.42 -10.22
CA GLU A 374 -3.51 -1.98 -10.11
C GLU A 374 -3.38 -0.68 -9.30
N PHE A 375 -4.22 0.31 -9.61
CA PHE A 375 -4.27 1.58 -8.88
C PHE A 375 -4.56 1.37 -7.39
N LEU A 376 -5.58 0.56 -7.06
CA LEU A 376 -5.98 0.27 -5.68
C LEU A 376 -4.92 -0.49 -4.89
N GLN A 377 -4.21 -1.43 -5.54
CA GLN A 377 -3.13 -2.22 -4.92
C GLN A 377 -1.93 -1.35 -4.50
N ARG A 378 -1.77 -0.15 -5.07
CA ARG A 378 -0.71 0.81 -4.74
C ARG A 378 -1.08 1.78 -3.62
N ARG A 379 -2.33 1.77 -3.13
CA ARG A 379 -2.80 2.72 -2.09
C ARG A 379 -2.27 2.37 -0.71
N LYS A 380 -1.83 3.37 0.06
CA LYS A 380 -1.27 3.18 1.41
C LYS A 380 -2.07 3.90 2.49
N LEU A 381 -2.61 5.09 2.21
CA LEU A 381 -3.36 5.87 3.22
C LEU A 381 -4.62 5.13 3.69
N GLU A 382 -5.44 4.60 2.78
CA GLU A 382 -6.65 3.83 3.08
C GLU A 382 -6.54 2.37 2.63
N ALA A 383 -5.42 1.71 2.94
CA ALA A 383 -5.12 0.37 2.41
C ALA A 383 -6.19 -0.70 2.72
N ASN A 384 -6.84 -0.62 3.88
CA ASN A 384 -7.93 -1.53 4.24
C ASN A 384 -9.16 -1.34 3.33
N LYS A 385 -9.52 -0.08 3.04
CA LYS A 385 -10.61 0.26 2.13
C LYS A 385 -10.27 -0.18 0.71
N ALA A 386 -9.05 0.11 0.25
CA ALA A 386 -8.55 -0.35 -1.05
C ALA A 386 -8.60 -1.88 -1.19
N LYS A 387 -8.19 -2.62 -0.15
CA LYS A 387 -8.28 -4.09 -0.08
C LYS A 387 -9.72 -4.57 -0.21
N GLN A 388 -10.65 -4.00 0.56
CA GLN A 388 -12.08 -4.35 0.49
C GLN A 388 -12.67 -4.10 -0.90
N LEU A 389 -12.32 -2.98 -1.53
CA LEU A 389 -12.73 -2.66 -2.90
C LEU A 389 -12.16 -3.67 -3.91
N CYS A 390 -10.88 -4.04 -3.79
CA CYS A 390 -10.26 -5.04 -4.65
C CYS A 390 -10.96 -6.41 -4.56
N LEU A 391 -11.25 -6.87 -3.33
CA LEU A 391 -12.01 -8.11 -3.10
C LEU A 391 -13.42 -8.02 -3.69
N GLY A 392 -14.10 -6.89 -3.51
CA GLY A 392 -15.42 -6.63 -4.07
C GLY A 392 -15.43 -6.65 -5.59
N ILE A 393 -14.45 -6.02 -6.24
CA ILE A 393 -14.28 -6.03 -7.70
C ILE A 393 -14.01 -7.43 -8.20
N ALA A 394 -13.05 -8.16 -7.61
CA ALA A 394 -12.72 -9.53 -8.00
C ALA A 394 -13.93 -10.47 -7.89
N ARG A 395 -14.74 -10.31 -6.85
CA ARG A 395 -16.01 -11.05 -6.71
C ARG A 395 -17.04 -10.63 -7.77
N ALA A 396 -17.21 -9.33 -7.99
CA ALA A 396 -18.19 -8.81 -8.94
C ALA A 396 -17.90 -9.26 -10.38
N ILE A 397 -16.65 -9.18 -10.86
CA ILE A 397 -16.31 -9.57 -12.23
C ILE A 397 -16.59 -11.07 -12.50
N ILE A 398 -16.47 -11.92 -11.48
CA ILE A 398 -16.78 -13.35 -11.59
C ILE A 398 -18.31 -13.55 -11.63
N LEU A 399 -19.04 -12.95 -10.68
CA LEU A 399 -20.51 -13.06 -10.59
C LEU A 399 -21.23 -12.43 -11.78
N GLU A 400 -20.65 -11.39 -12.39
CA GLU A 400 -21.12 -10.76 -13.62
C GLU A 400 -20.88 -11.61 -14.89
N ARG A 401 -20.23 -12.78 -14.78
CA ARG A 401 -19.90 -13.67 -15.91
C ARG A 401 -19.08 -12.97 -16.99
N ARG A 402 -18.11 -12.16 -16.58
CA ARG A 402 -17.17 -11.55 -17.53
C ARG A 402 -16.36 -12.63 -18.25
N PRO A 403 -15.84 -12.38 -19.47
CA PRO A 403 -14.99 -13.34 -20.15
C PRO A 403 -13.83 -13.79 -19.27
N ALA A 404 -13.51 -15.08 -19.27
CA ALA A 404 -12.48 -15.65 -18.39
C ALA A 404 -11.15 -14.90 -18.50
N THR A 405 -10.76 -14.45 -19.70
CA THR A 405 -9.55 -13.67 -19.94
C THR A 405 -9.49 -12.36 -19.14
N GLN A 406 -10.61 -11.66 -18.96
CA GLN A 406 -10.67 -10.42 -18.17
C GLN A 406 -10.54 -10.72 -16.67
N VAL A 407 -11.19 -11.80 -16.21
CA VAL A 407 -11.09 -12.25 -14.81
C VAL A 407 -9.67 -12.68 -14.49
N THR A 408 -9.04 -13.43 -15.38
CA THR A 408 -7.64 -13.84 -15.30
C THR A 408 -6.70 -12.66 -15.15
N GLN A 409 -6.82 -11.64 -16.01
CA GLN A 409 -5.98 -10.45 -15.94
C GLN A 409 -6.12 -9.74 -14.59
N ALA A 410 -7.36 -9.60 -14.11
CA ALA A 410 -7.63 -9.02 -12.79
C ALA A 410 -6.99 -9.84 -11.65
N ILE A 411 -7.08 -11.17 -11.71
CA ILE A 411 -6.47 -12.06 -10.73
C ILE A 411 -4.93 -11.98 -10.78
N ASP A 412 -4.34 -11.97 -11.99
CA ASP A 412 -2.90 -11.87 -12.19
C ASP A 412 -2.34 -10.58 -11.57
N VAL A 413 -3.06 -9.46 -11.69
CA VAL A 413 -2.72 -8.20 -11.01
C VAL A 413 -2.66 -8.39 -9.49
N LEU A 414 -3.68 -9.02 -8.89
CA LEU A 414 -3.74 -9.22 -7.45
C LEU A 414 -2.63 -10.15 -6.94
N VAL A 415 -2.39 -11.26 -7.64
CA VAL A 415 -1.33 -12.23 -7.30
C VAL A 415 0.06 -11.59 -7.42
N THR A 416 0.29 -10.83 -8.49
CA THR A 416 1.56 -10.11 -8.71
C THR A 416 1.79 -9.05 -7.64
N ALA A 417 0.77 -8.26 -7.30
CA ALA A 417 0.85 -7.25 -6.26
C ALA A 417 1.16 -7.87 -4.88
N TYR A 418 0.54 -9.00 -4.55
CA TYR A 418 0.85 -9.74 -3.33
C TYR A 418 2.27 -10.30 -3.32
N SER A 419 2.72 -10.91 -4.42
CA SER A 419 4.10 -11.38 -4.58
C SER A 419 5.12 -10.26 -4.34
N PHE A 420 4.88 -9.08 -4.92
CA PHE A 420 5.73 -7.90 -4.68
C PHE A 420 5.72 -7.47 -3.21
N SER A 421 4.55 -7.46 -2.57
CA SER A 421 4.41 -7.10 -1.14
C SER A 421 5.14 -8.07 -0.21
N VAL A 422 5.12 -9.37 -0.51
CA VAL A 422 5.88 -10.41 0.22
C VAL A 422 7.39 -10.18 0.03
N LYS A 423 7.85 -9.95 -1.21
CA LYS A 423 9.27 -9.68 -1.52
C LYS A 423 9.77 -8.40 -0.84
N ALA A 424 8.90 -7.40 -0.69
CA ALA A 424 9.20 -6.14 0.00
C ALA A 424 9.18 -6.25 1.54
N GLY A 425 8.87 -7.42 2.10
CA GLY A 425 8.89 -7.67 3.56
C GLY A 425 7.68 -7.12 4.33
N ALA A 426 6.62 -6.68 3.64
CA ALA A 426 5.39 -6.19 4.27
C ALA A 426 4.56 -7.34 4.90
N PHE A 427 4.71 -8.56 4.40
CA PHE A 427 4.13 -9.78 4.97
C PHE A 427 5.24 -10.66 5.53
N LYS A 428 5.23 -10.89 6.85
CA LYS A 428 5.99 -12.01 7.44
C LYS A 428 5.22 -13.29 7.16
N GLU A 429 5.74 -14.16 6.30
CA GLU A 429 5.23 -15.52 6.19
C GLU A 429 5.15 -16.14 7.60
N VAL A 430 3.94 -16.51 8.03
CA VAL A 430 3.76 -17.42 9.15
C VAL A 430 4.33 -18.76 8.70
N LYS A 431 5.60 -19.02 9.04
CA LYS A 431 6.15 -20.37 8.98
C LYS A 431 5.35 -21.23 9.96
N ASN A 432 4.31 -21.90 9.47
CA ASN A 432 3.69 -23.01 10.20
C ASN A 432 4.78 -24.07 10.43
N GLY A 433 5.19 -24.17 11.70
CA GLY A 433 6.28 -25.00 12.14
C GLY A 433 6.02 -26.47 11.80
N ARG A 434 6.93 -27.06 11.01
CA ARG A 434 7.11 -28.50 10.99
C ARG A 434 8.09 -28.81 12.12
N THR A 435 7.57 -29.40 13.19
CA THR A 435 8.34 -29.97 14.30
C THR A 435 9.27 -31.05 13.75
N THR A 436 10.55 -30.72 13.59
CA THR A 436 11.62 -31.72 13.56
C THR A 436 12.41 -31.55 14.83
N ALA A 437 12.23 -32.49 15.76
CA ALA A 437 13.06 -32.62 16.93
C ALA A 437 14.49 -32.97 16.51
N THR A 438 15.46 -32.17 16.94
CA THR A 438 16.89 -32.52 16.92
C THR A 438 17.48 -32.20 18.28
N THR A 439 18.05 -33.24 18.89
CA THR A 439 18.76 -33.26 20.18
C THR A 439 20.04 -32.40 20.17
N PRO A 440 20.49 -31.90 21.33
CA PRO A 440 21.69 -31.06 21.41
C PRO A 440 22.96 -31.92 21.54
N SER A 441 24.04 -31.53 20.86
CA SER A 441 25.40 -31.93 21.23
C SER A 441 26.34 -30.72 21.21
N VAL A 442 27.08 -30.57 22.30
CA VAL A 442 28.10 -29.57 22.60
C VAL A 442 29.41 -29.91 21.88
N GLY A 443 30.16 -28.92 21.38
CA GLY A 443 31.61 -29.05 21.16
C GLY A 443 32.28 -28.09 20.15
N ALA A 444 32.92 -27.05 20.69
CA ALA A 444 34.20 -26.42 20.30
C ALA A 444 34.37 -25.59 18.99
N SER A 445 35.10 -24.48 19.18
CA SER A 445 35.47 -23.39 18.24
C SER A 445 36.76 -23.69 17.41
N PRO A 446 37.45 -22.68 16.83
CA PRO A 446 37.42 -22.29 15.40
C PRO A 446 38.78 -22.49 14.68
N ASP A 447 38.86 -22.28 13.36
CA ASP A 447 40.01 -21.58 12.71
C ASP A 447 39.97 -21.53 11.15
N ASN A 448 40.13 -20.31 10.66
CA ASN A 448 41.01 -19.79 9.59
C ASN A 448 41.06 -20.30 8.12
N GLU A 449 40.88 -19.29 7.24
CA GLU A 449 41.73 -18.88 6.09
C GLU A 449 41.91 -19.79 4.84
N ARG A 450 41.46 -19.32 3.65
CA ARG A 450 42.25 -18.67 2.56
C ARG A 450 41.76 -18.93 1.12
N HIS A 451 41.68 -17.83 0.35
CA HIS A 451 41.98 -17.58 -1.09
C HIS A 451 41.29 -18.44 -2.18
N GLY A 452 40.85 -17.96 -3.36
CA GLY A 452 41.12 -16.77 -4.16
C GLY A 452 40.33 -16.86 -5.50
N PRO A 453 40.58 -15.99 -6.51
CA PRO A 453 39.53 -15.32 -7.28
C PRO A 453 39.33 -15.82 -8.74
N SER A 454 38.20 -15.46 -9.36
CA SER A 454 38.12 -15.19 -10.81
C SER A 454 36.84 -14.43 -11.15
N GLY A 455 37.01 -13.33 -11.90
CA GLY A 455 35.94 -12.44 -12.32
C GLY A 455 35.35 -12.78 -13.68
N SER A 456 34.19 -12.20 -13.95
CA SER A 456 33.78 -11.77 -15.29
C SER A 456 32.71 -10.68 -15.17
N SER A 457 33.02 -9.53 -15.76
CA SER A 457 32.21 -8.34 -15.97
C SER A 457 31.00 -8.58 -16.88
N ILE A 458 29.81 -8.13 -16.48
CA ILE A 458 28.73 -7.69 -17.38
C ILE A 458 28.05 -6.48 -16.71
N ASP A 459 27.84 -5.43 -17.51
CA ASP A 459 27.30 -4.12 -17.16
C ASP A 459 25.84 -4.19 -16.67
N GLU A 460 25.55 -3.59 -15.52
CA GLU A 460 24.20 -3.25 -15.06
C GLU A 460 24.09 -1.74 -14.80
N GLU A 461 23.09 -1.12 -15.42
CA GLU A 461 22.70 0.27 -15.28
C GLU A 461 22.23 0.56 -13.84
N VAL A 462 22.91 1.49 -13.17
CA VAL A 462 22.58 1.89 -11.79
C VAL A 462 21.46 2.92 -11.81
N GLU A 463 20.22 2.44 -11.76
CA GLU A 463 19.07 3.24 -11.35
C GLU A 463 19.18 3.60 -9.87
N MET A 464 19.11 4.89 -9.53
CA MET A 464 19.06 5.37 -8.14
C MET A 464 17.70 5.01 -7.51
N ASN A 465 17.57 3.77 -7.05
CA ASN A 465 16.68 3.42 -5.95
C ASN A 465 17.40 3.78 -4.63
N LEU A 466 16.66 4.36 -3.68
CA LEU A 466 17.14 4.51 -2.30
C LEU A 466 17.66 3.14 -1.79
N PRO A 467 18.86 3.05 -1.19
CA PRO A 467 19.38 1.77 -0.74
C PRO A 467 18.63 1.26 0.49
N SER A 468 18.07 0.07 0.37
CA SER A 468 17.46 -0.71 1.45
C SER A 468 18.53 -1.40 2.30
N GLY A 469 18.64 -1.02 3.57
CA GLY A 469 19.01 -1.92 4.67
C GLY A 469 20.42 -1.78 5.28
N SER A 470 20.48 -1.20 6.48
CA SER A 470 20.87 -1.93 7.71
C SER A 470 20.54 -1.10 8.95
N ASN A 471 19.79 -1.70 9.88
CA ASN A 471 19.40 -1.17 11.18
C ASN A 471 20.58 -0.57 11.95
N GLU A 472 20.41 0.64 12.50
CA GLU A 472 20.57 0.91 13.93
C GLU A 472 20.07 2.33 14.29
N ASN A 473 19.35 2.38 15.41
CA ASN A 473 18.61 3.48 16.03
C ASN A 473 19.26 4.89 16.00
N MET A 474 18.52 5.92 15.57
CA MET A 474 18.36 7.18 16.33
C MET A 474 17.24 8.10 15.78
N LEU A 475 16.16 8.17 16.56
CA LEU A 475 15.31 9.33 16.89
C LEU A 475 14.81 10.27 15.77
N CYS A 476 13.72 9.84 15.11
CA CYS A 476 12.57 10.70 14.79
C CYS A 476 11.31 10.01 15.33
N ALA A 477 11.04 10.19 16.63
CA ALA A 477 9.73 9.95 17.23
C ALA A 477 9.01 11.31 17.23
N ASP A 478 7.76 11.48 16.84
CA ASP A 478 6.62 10.58 16.86
C ASP A 478 5.83 10.65 15.54
N GLU A 479 4.98 9.63 15.31
CA GLU A 479 4.09 9.38 14.15
C GLU A 479 4.52 8.35 13.09
N GLN A 480 5.32 7.36 13.50
CA GLN A 480 5.34 6.05 12.82
C GLN A 480 5.03 4.88 13.75
N GLN A 481 4.45 5.17 14.91
CA GLN A 481 4.18 4.15 15.93
C GLN A 481 2.68 4.00 16.22
N GLU A 482 1.83 4.05 15.19
CA GLU A 482 0.46 3.50 15.29
C GLU A 482 -0.20 3.04 13.96
N SER A 483 0.56 2.84 12.89
CA SER A 483 0.08 2.05 11.74
C SER A 483 1.03 0.88 11.52
N GLN A 484 0.62 -0.33 11.90
CA GLN A 484 1.09 -1.53 11.19
C GLN A 484 0.97 -1.21 9.69
N LEU A 485 2.03 -1.41 8.90
CA LEU A 485 2.04 -1.15 7.45
C LEU A 485 0.88 -1.92 6.80
N SER A 486 -0.31 -1.30 6.75
CA SER A 486 -1.48 -1.91 6.15
C SER A 486 -1.24 -1.89 4.65
N SER A 487 -1.07 -3.07 4.07
CA SER A 487 -0.91 -3.25 2.64
C SER A 487 -2.28 -3.51 2.02
N ALA A 488 -2.55 -2.89 0.87
CA ALA A 488 -3.72 -3.22 0.04
C ALA A 488 -3.60 -4.61 -0.63
N ALA A 489 -2.41 -5.25 -0.54
CA ALA A 489 -2.15 -6.57 -1.07
C ALA A 489 -3.07 -7.64 -0.46
N ILE A 490 -3.62 -8.48 -1.33
CA ILE A 490 -4.55 -9.54 -0.99
C ILE A 490 -3.83 -10.89 -1.03
N SER A 491 -3.84 -11.63 0.07
CA SER A 491 -3.25 -12.97 0.08
C SER A 491 -4.12 -13.99 -0.67
N PRO A 492 -3.53 -15.10 -1.16
CA PRO A 492 -4.30 -16.22 -1.73
C PRO A 492 -5.41 -16.73 -0.78
N ASP A 493 -5.16 -16.76 0.52
CA ASP A 493 -6.13 -17.18 1.54
C ASP A 493 -7.30 -16.20 1.66
N GLU A 494 -7.03 -14.89 1.59
CA GLU A 494 -8.06 -13.85 1.57
C GLU A 494 -8.90 -13.93 0.29
N LEU A 495 -8.26 -14.14 -0.87
CA LEU A 495 -8.94 -14.40 -2.15
C LEU A 495 -9.86 -15.61 -2.06
N TYR A 496 -9.39 -16.73 -1.48
CA TYR A 496 -10.23 -17.89 -1.27
C TYR A 496 -11.44 -17.57 -0.38
N LYS A 497 -11.19 -17.00 0.81
CA LYS A 497 -12.22 -16.79 1.84
C LYS A 497 -13.29 -15.78 1.40
N PHE A 498 -12.89 -14.68 0.77
CA PHE A 498 -13.79 -13.56 0.47
C PHE A 498 -14.29 -13.53 -0.97
N VAL A 499 -13.63 -14.23 -1.90
CA VAL A 499 -14.03 -14.30 -3.30
C VAL A 499 -14.50 -15.71 -3.65
N PHE A 500 -13.59 -16.69 -3.70
CA PHE A 500 -13.90 -18.01 -4.27
C PHE A 500 -14.94 -18.80 -3.49
N ALA A 501 -14.85 -18.87 -2.16
CA ALA A 501 -15.81 -19.59 -1.32
C ALA A 501 -17.24 -19.03 -1.50
N SER A 502 -17.36 -17.70 -1.60
CA SER A 502 -18.66 -17.06 -1.78
C SER A 502 -19.22 -17.23 -3.20
N VAL A 503 -18.34 -17.25 -4.21
CA VAL A 503 -18.74 -17.50 -5.60
C VAL A 503 -19.16 -18.96 -5.79
N GLU A 504 -18.45 -19.92 -5.19
CA GLU A 504 -18.79 -21.35 -5.26
C GLU A 504 -20.24 -21.57 -4.81
N GLU A 505 -20.64 -21.04 -3.65
CA GLU A 505 -22.01 -21.16 -3.13
C GLU A 505 -23.10 -20.62 -4.09
N THR A 506 -22.76 -19.60 -4.89
CA THR A 506 -23.72 -18.92 -5.77
C THR A 506 -23.77 -19.55 -7.16
N MET A 507 -22.66 -20.11 -7.64
CA MET A 507 -22.46 -20.51 -9.05
C MET A 507 -22.07 -21.98 -9.22
N VAL A 508 -22.48 -22.87 -8.30
CA VAL A 508 -22.19 -24.32 -8.37
C VAL A 508 -22.60 -24.93 -9.73
N GLU A 509 -23.72 -24.48 -10.29
CA GLU A 509 -24.23 -24.98 -11.58
C GLU A 509 -23.33 -24.61 -12.77
N GLU A 510 -22.55 -23.52 -12.66
CA GLU A 510 -21.65 -23.01 -13.70
C GLU A 510 -20.19 -23.42 -13.44
N SER A 511 -20.01 -24.65 -12.93
CA SER A 511 -18.71 -25.21 -12.54
C SER A 511 -17.60 -25.14 -13.61
N GLU A 512 -17.92 -25.18 -14.91
CA GLU A 512 -16.89 -25.10 -15.98
C GLU A 512 -16.19 -23.74 -16.04
N TYR A 513 -16.96 -22.66 -15.89
CA TYR A 513 -16.44 -21.29 -15.87
C TYR A 513 -15.56 -21.07 -14.63
N LEU A 514 -16.03 -21.52 -13.46
CA LEU A 514 -15.26 -21.42 -12.21
C LEU A 514 -13.98 -22.25 -12.26
N VAL A 515 -14.02 -23.48 -12.76
CA VAL A 515 -12.83 -24.32 -12.92
C VAL A 515 -11.81 -23.64 -13.83
N SER A 516 -12.26 -22.99 -14.91
CA SER A 516 -11.36 -22.25 -15.81
C SER A 516 -10.67 -21.09 -15.08
N ILE A 517 -11.41 -20.31 -14.30
CA ILE A 517 -10.84 -19.21 -13.49
C ILE A 517 -9.86 -19.73 -12.44
N ILE A 518 -10.23 -20.79 -11.71
CA ILE A 518 -9.38 -21.35 -10.64
C ILE A 518 -8.11 -21.96 -11.23
N THR A 519 -8.20 -22.66 -12.35
CA THR A 519 -7.03 -23.23 -13.04
C THR A 519 -6.03 -22.15 -13.41
N GLU A 520 -6.53 -21.02 -13.89
CA GLU A 520 -5.69 -19.89 -14.27
C GLU A 520 -5.13 -19.13 -13.06
N PHE A 521 -5.89 -19.04 -11.97
CA PHE A 521 -5.39 -18.57 -10.68
C PHE A 521 -4.26 -19.46 -10.13
N LEU A 522 -4.40 -20.79 -10.22
CA LEU A 522 -3.34 -21.73 -9.83
C LEU A 522 -2.09 -21.56 -10.69
N ARG A 523 -2.26 -21.33 -12.00
CA ARG A 523 -1.16 -20.99 -12.92
C ARG A 523 -0.45 -19.70 -12.49
N SER A 524 -1.21 -18.64 -12.17
CA SER A 524 -0.70 -17.35 -11.71
C SER A 524 0.13 -17.47 -10.43
N ILE A 525 -0.41 -18.15 -9.42
CA ILE A 525 0.30 -18.42 -8.16
C ILE A 525 1.59 -19.21 -8.39
N SER A 526 1.52 -20.24 -9.24
CA SER A 526 2.68 -21.08 -9.55
C SER A 526 3.78 -20.28 -10.25
N ALA A 527 3.42 -19.36 -11.15
CA ALA A 527 4.36 -18.47 -11.84
C ALA A 527 5.09 -17.55 -10.84
N GLU A 528 4.37 -17.03 -9.84
CA GLU A 528 4.93 -16.19 -8.78
C GLU A 528 5.57 -16.97 -7.61
N LYS A 529 5.58 -18.31 -7.68
CA LYS A 529 6.12 -19.22 -6.65
C LYS A 529 5.50 -19.03 -5.26
N LEU A 530 4.22 -18.68 -5.21
CA LEU A 530 3.46 -18.54 -3.97
C LEU A 530 2.86 -19.89 -3.55
N LYS A 531 2.55 -20.04 -2.25
CA LYS A 531 1.84 -21.22 -1.74
C LYS A 531 0.34 -21.08 -1.99
N VAL A 532 -0.29 -22.19 -2.39
CA VAL A 532 -1.74 -22.30 -2.59
C VAL A 532 -2.39 -22.79 -1.30
N ASP A 533 -3.53 -22.20 -0.92
CA ASP A 533 -4.37 -22.72 0.16
C ASP A 533 -4.97 -24.08 -0.25
N LEU A 534 -4.85 -25.08 0.62
CA LEU A 534 -5.39 -26.44 0.40
C LEU A 534 -6.88 -26.44 0.08
N ASN A 535 -7.64 -25.47 0.61
CA ASN A 535 -9.07 -25.35 0.35
C ASN A 535 -9.38 -25.06 -1.12
N ILE A 536 -8.47 -24.42 -1.85
CA ILE A 536 -8.64 -24.15 -3.29
C ILE A 536 -8.56 -25.45 -4.09
N TYR A 537 -7.66 -26.37 -3.70
CA TYR A 537 -7.62 -27.72 -4.27
C TYR A 537 -8.88 -28.50 -3.94
N VAL A 538 -9.33 -28.47 -2.69
CA VAL A 538 -10.56 -29.15 -2.25
C VAL A 538 -11.78 -28.66 -3.05
N MET A 539 -11.92 -27.34 -3.23
CA MET A 539 -12.96 -26.71 -4.04
C MET A 539 -12.88 -27.13 -5.51
N THR A 540 -11.68 -27.13 -6.11
CA THR A 540 -11.47 -27.58 -7.50
C THR A 540 -11.95 -29.02 -7.71
N ILE A 541 -11.64 -29.92 -6.77
CA ILE A 541 -12.08 -31.32 -6.81
C ILE A 541 -13.60 -31.43 -6.71
N ARG A 542 -14.24 -30.63 -5.85
CA ARG A 542 -15.71 -30.61 -5.70
C ARG A 542 -16.39 -30.15 -6.99
N LEU A 543 -15.92 -29.06 -7.60
CA LEU A 543 -16.48 -28.52 -8.84
C LEU A 543 -16.32 -29.49 -10.03
N LEU A 544 -15.14 -30.11 -10.18
CA LEU A 544 -14.90 -31.11 -11.23
C LEU A 544 -15.72 -32.39 -11.03
N ALA A 545 -15.87 -32.84 -9.78
CA ALA A 545 -16.69 -34.00 -9.47
C ALA A 545 -18.18 -33.72 -9.67
N TYR A 546 -18.65 -32.53 -9.31
CA TYR A 546 -20.03 -32.08 -9.52
C TYR A 546 -20.39 -32.07 -11.01
N SER A 547 -19.49 -31.55 -11.87
CA SER A 547 -19.64 -31.57 -13.33
C SER A 547 -19.33 -32.93 -14.00
N LYS A 548 -19.00 -33.96 -13.22
CA LYS A 548 -18.59 -35.30 -13.71
C LYS A 548 -17.38 -35.28 -14.66
N ARG A 549 -16.54 -34.24 -14.60
CA ARG A 549 -15.31 -34.07 -15.40
C ARG A 549 -14.14 -34.87 -14.80
N PHE A 550 -14.33 -36.17 -14.59
CA PHE A 550 -13.36 -37.03 -13.90
C PHE A 550 -12.04 -37.24 -14.67
N ALA A 551 -12.05 -37.14 -16.00
CA ALA A 551 -10.83 -37.23 -16.80
C ALA A 551 -9.88 -36.05 -16.48
N GLU A 552 -10.41 -34.84 -16.41
CA GLU A 552 -9.65 -33.64 -16.07
C GLU A 552 -9.16 -33.66 -14.62
N LEU A 553 -10.00 -34.12 -13.69
CA LEU A 553 -9.60 -34.34 -12.30
C LEU A 553 -8.41 -35.32 -12.19
N SER A 554 -8.42 -36.38 -13.00
CA SER A 554 -7.31 -37.34 -13.07
C SER A 554 -6.04 -36.69 -13.62
N LEU A 555 -6.18 -35.80 -14.62
CA LEU A 555 -5.06 -35.06 -15.19
C LEU A 555 -4.46 -34.06 -14.21
N PHE A 556 -5.29 -33.30 -13.49
CA PHE A 556 -4.85 -32.28 -12.53
C PHE A 556 -4.04 -32.89 -11.38
N THR A 557 -4.46 -34.06 -10.91
CA THR A 557 -3.76 -34.81 -9.85
C THR A 557 -2.48 -35.46 -10.38
N THR A 558 -2.52 -36.11 -11.55
CA THR A 558 -1.35 -36.78 -12.14
C THR A 558 -0.24 -35.78 -12.50
N ASN A 559 -0.61 -34.62 -13.04
CA ASN A 559 0.33 -33.57 -13.42
C ASN A 559 0.75 -32.66 -12.26
N LYS A 560 0.31 -32.95 -11.03
CA LYS A 560 0.60 -32.16 -9.81
C LYS A 560 0.19 -30.69 -9.91
N ILE A 561 -0.87 -30.39 -10.68
CA ILE A 561 -1.57 -29.10 -10.62
C ILE A 561 -2.27 -29.00 -9.25
N ILE A 562 -2.82 -30.12 -8.78
CA ILE A 562 -3.28 -30.28 -7.40
C ILE A 562 -2.15 -30.96 -6.61
N GLU A 563 -1.61 -30.27 -5.62
CA GLU A 563 -0.58 -30.83 -4.77
C GLU A 563 -1.14 -31.89 -3.80
N PRO A 564 -0.38 -32.96 -3.52
CA PRO A 564 -0.84 -34.02 -2.64
C PRO A 564 -0.88 -33.55 -1.18
N SER A 565 -2.06 -33.59 -0.56
CA SER A 565 -2.27 -33.36 0.87
C SER A 565 -3.26 -34.36 1.46
N LYS A 566 -3.36 -34.42 2.79
CA LYS A 566 -4.36 -35.26 3.46
C LYS A 566 -5.79 -34.88 3.05
N GLU A 567 -6.08 -33.59 3.03
CA GLU A 567 -7.39 -33.00 2.71
C GLU A 567 -7.77 -33.28 1.26
N VAL A 568 -6.81 -33.14 0.34
CA VAL A 568 -6.97 -33.47 -1.08
C VAL A 568 -7.28 -34.96 -1.25
N ALA A 569 -6.50 -35.83 -0.61
CA ALA A 569 -6.69 -37.28 -0.72
C ALA A 569 -8.06 -37.72 -0.19
N LEU A 570 -8.47 -37.20 0.98
CA LEU A 570 -9.79 -37.46 1.54
C LEU A 570 -10.91 -36.92 0.65
N GLN A 571 -10.77 -35.72 0.08
CA GLN A 571 -11.76 -35.16 -0.83
C GLN A 571 -11.89 -35.99 -2.12
N LEU A 572 -10.80 -36.50 -2.69
CA LEU A 572 -10.84 -37.43 -3.84
C LEU A 572 -11.60 -38.71 -3.51
N LEU A 573 -11.43 -39.26 -2.32
CA LEU A 573 -12.17 -40.45 -1.88
C LEU A 573 -13.67 -40.19 -1.75
N VAL A 574 -14.05 -39.02 -1.20
CA VAL A 574 -15.45 -38.61 -1.07
C VAL A 574 -16.08 -38.37 -2.44
N SER A 575 -15.41 -37.59 -3.30
CA SER A 575 -15.87 -37.28 -4.66
C SER A 575 -15.85 -38.51 -5.59
N GLY A 576 -14.97 -39.48 -5.33
CA GLY A 576 -14.80 -40.70 -6.11
C GLY A 576 -15.75 -41.85 -5.77
N ARG A 577 -16.75 -41.67 -4.89
CA ARG A 577 -17.70 -42.74 -4.54
C ARG A 577 -18.38 -43.41 -5.74
N GLN A 578 -18.62 -42.64 -6.80
CA GLN A 578 -19.24 -43.12 -8.04
C GLN A 578 -18.22 -43.41 -9.15
N ASN A 579 -16.93 -43.11 -8.94
CA ASN A 579 -15.88 -43.28 -9.93
C ASN A 579 -14.63 -43.97 -9.32
N LEU A 580 -14.46 -45.23 -9.66
CA LEU A 580 -13.38 -46.08 -9.15
C LEU A 580 -11.97 -45.54 -9.46
N GLN A 581 -11.77 -44.87 -10.60
CA GLN A 581 -10.47 -44.31 -10.97
C GLN A 581 -10.07 -43.16 -10.04
N ILE A 582 -11.00 -42.24 -9.77
CA ILE A 582 -10.78 -41.13 -8.84
C ILE A 582 -10.58 -41.62 -7.42
N ARG A 583 -11.37 -42.61 -7.01
CA ARG A 583 -11.22 -43.23 -5.69
C ARG A 583 -9.84 -43.87 -5.52
N LYS A 584 -9.35 -44.55 -6.56
CA LYS A 584 -8.00 -45.11 -6.59
C LYS A 584 -6.92 -44.03 -6.46
N LEU A 585 -7.06 -42.90 -7.14
CA LEU A 585 -6.12 -41.77 -7.01
C LEU A 585 -6.05 -41.25 -5.57
N GLY A 586 -7.19 -41.15 -4.87
CA GLY A 586 -7.22 -40.80 -3.45
C GLY A 586 -6.48 -41.81 -2.56
N LEU A 587 -6.70 -43.11 -2.77
CA LEU A 587 -5.99 -44.18 -2.06
C LEU A 587 -4.48 -44.17 -2.33
N ASP A 588 -4.09 -44.03 -3.60
CA ASP A 588 -2.69 -43.95 -4.02
C ASP A 588 -1.99 -42.73 -3.39
N MET A 589 -2.69 -41.59 -3.29
CA MET A 589 -2.19 -40.39 -2.64
C MET A 589 -1.99 -40.56 -1.13
N LEU A 590 -2.93 -41.20 -0.41
CA LEU A 590 -2.75 -41.54 1.01
C LEU A 590 -1.52 -42.42 1.23
N ARG A 591 -1.30 -43.40 0.34
CA ARG A 591 -0.10 -44.25 0.38
C ARG A 591 1.17 -43.44 0.12
N GLN A 592 1.17 -42.55 -0.87
CA GLN A 592 2.30 -41.67 -1.17
C GLN A 592 2.66 -40.77 0.02
N LEU A 593 1.66 -40.25 0.74
CA LEU A 593 1.84 -39.39 1.91
C LEU A 593 2.14 -40.16 3.20
N SER A 594 2.22 -41.50 3.15
CA SER A 594 2.40 -42.37 4.33
C SER A 594 1.30 -42.21 5.40
N LEU A 595 0.08 -41.83 4.98
CA LEU A 595 -1.08 -41.69 5.85
C LEU A 595 -1.76 -43.05 6.06
N HIS A 596 -1.03 -43.96 6.73
CA HIS A 596 -1.42 -45.37 6.79
C HIS A 596 -2.76 -45.62 7.50
N HIS A 597 -3.07 -44.87 8.56
CA HIS A 597 -4.33 -45.02 9.28
C HIS A 597 -5.55 -44.63 8.43
N ASP A 598 -5.47 -43.49 7.74
CA ASP A 598 -6.55 -43.01 6.86
C ASP A 598 -6.74 -43.95 5.66
N TYR A 599 -5.64 -44.50 5.12
CA TYR A 599 -5.65 -45.50 4.03
C TYR A 599 -6.36 -46.79 4.44
N ILE A 600 -6.00 -47.35 5.59
CA ILE A 600 -6.63 -48.57 6.14
C ILE A 600 -8.12 -48.32 6.37
N THR A 601 -8.48 -47.18 6.97
CA THR A 601 -9.88 -46.83 7.25
C THR A 601 -10.70 -46.76 5.96
N SER A 602 -10.12 -46.22 4.88
CA SER A 602 -10.79 -46.10 3.59
C SER A 602 -10.96 -47.45 2.88
N LEU A 603 -9.98 -48.35 2.97
CA LEU A 603 -10.11 -49.73 2.46
C LEU A 603 -11.17 -50.53 3.21
N VAL A 604 -11.26 -50.36 4.53
CA VAL A 604 -12.29 -50.99 5.37
C VAL A 604 -13.68 -50.49 4.97
N GLN A 605 -13.86 -49.19 4.73
CA GLN A 605 -15.12 -48.62 4.24
C GLN A 605 -15.53 -49.17 2.87
N ASP A 606 -14.57 -49.55 2.03
CA ASP A 606 -14.81 -50.17 0.73
C ASP A 606 -15.04 -51.69 0.78
N GLY A 607 -14.94 -52.29 1.97
CA GLY A 607 -15.10 -53.73 2.17
C GLY A 607 -13.84 -54.56 1.88
N TYR A 608 -12.68 -53.92 1.63
CA TYR A 608 -11.40 -54.61 1.37
C TYR A 608 -10.65 -54.96 2.67
N TYR A 609 -11.31 -55.64 3.60
CA TYR A 609 -10.80 -55.93 4.95
C TYR A 609 -9.46 -56.70 4.95
N LEU A 610 -9.29 -57.67 4.04
CA LEU A 610 -8.06 -58.48 3.98
C LEU A 610 -6.86 -57.70 3.46
N GLU A 611 -7.07 -56.84 2.46
CA GLU A 611 -6.02 -55.97 1.95
C GLU A 611 -5.62 -54.94 3.01
N ALA A 612 -6.61 -54.37 3.70
CA ALA A 612 -6.41 -53.45 4.81
C ALA A 612 -5.58 -54.10 5.95
N LEU A 613 -5.89 -55.34 6.33
CA LEU A 613 -5.17 -56.06 7.39
C LEU A 613 -3.73 -56.40 6.98
N ARG A 614 -3.52 -56.87 5.74
CA ARG A 614 -2.17 -57.13 5.19
C ARG A 614 -1.33 -55.86 5.17
N TYR A 615 -1.93 -54.74 4.77
CA TYR A 615 -1.25 -53.44 4.74
C TYR A 615 -0.91 -52.96 6.16
N ALA A 616 -1.83 -53.10 7.12
CA ALA A 616 -1.59 -52.78 8.53
C ALA A 616 -0.42 -53.58 9.10
N GLN A 617 -0.35 -54.88 8.80
CA GLN A 617 0.75 -55.75 9.23
C GLN A 617 2.09 -55.34 8.64
N LYS A 618 2.12 -55.06 7.33
CA LYS A 618 3.33 -54.64 6.62
C LYS A 618 3.91 -53.34 7.19
N HIS A 619 3.05 -52.37 7.53
CA HIS A 619 3.44 -51.04 8.02
C HIS A 619 3.38 -50.91 9.55
N LYS A 620 3.10 -52.00 10.27
CA LYS A 620 2.99 -52.06 11.75
C LYS A 620 2.08 -51.00 12.35
N VAL A 621 0.91 -50.76 11.74
CA VAL A 621 -0.06 -49.77 12.20
C VAL A 621 -0.92 -50.39 13.31
N THR A 622 -0.83 -49.88 14.53
CA THR A 622 -1.53 -50.44 15.71
C THR A 622 -2.92 -49.83 15.95
N SER A 623 -3.22 -48.67 15.35
CA SER A 623 -4.46 -47.89 15.56
C SER A 623 -5.65 -48.40 14.71
N VAL A 624 -5.76 -49.70 14.48
CA VAL A 624 -6.79 -50.30 13.62
C VAL A 624 -8.02 -50.65 14.46
N ARG A 625 -9.24 -50.33 13.99
CA ARG A 625 -10.49 -50.74 14.68
C ARG A 625 -10.73 -52.24 14.50
N SER A 626 -10.33 -53.03 15.49
CA SER A 626 -10.39 -54.51 15.51
C SER A 626 -11.80 -55.08 15.28
N SER A 627 -12.84 -54.48 15.86
CA SER A 627 -14.25 -54.88 15.69
C SER A 627 -14.66 -55.03 14.23
N LEU A 628 -14.32 -54.05 13.37
CA LEU A 628 -14.74 -54.06 11.96
C LEU A 628 -14.15 -55.23 11.17
N PHE A 629 -12.94 -55.68 11.49
CA PHE A 629 -12.31 -56.83 10.83
C PHE A 629 -12.89 -58.15 11.32
N LEU A 630 -13.25 -58.24 12.61
CA LEU A 630 -13.83 -59.43 13.22
C LEU A 630 -15.28 -59.63 12.80
N GLU A 631 -16.07 -58.55 12.75
CA GLU A 631 -17.44 -58.57 12.21
C GLU A 631 -17.45 -58.98 10.74
N ALA A 632 -16.52 -58.44 9.93
CA ALA A 632 -16.37 -58.83 8.54
C ALA A 632 -15.98 -60.30 8.38
N ALA A 633 -15.03 -60.81 9.18
CA ALA A 633 -14.69 -62.23 9.17
C ALA A 633 -15.86 -63.11 9.61
N PHE A 634 -16.58 -62.72 10.66
CA PHE A 634 -17.74 -63.46 11.14
C PHE A 634 -18.84 -63.54 10.07
N ALA A 635 -19.08 -62.44 9.33
CA ALA A 635 -20.04 -62.41 8.23
C ALA A 635 -19.69 -63.35 7.06
N THR A 636 -18.42 -63.75 6.88
CA THR A 636 -18.03 -64.73 5.86
C THR A 636 -18.38 -66.18 6.23
N ASN A 637 -18.81 -66.43 7.47
CA ASN A 637 -19.18 -67.76 8.00
C ASN A 637 -18.07 -68.83 7.90
N ASP A 638 -16.81 -68.40 7.73
CA ASP A 638 -15.63 -69.26 7.77
C ASP A 638 -14.91 -69.09 9.12
N LEU A 639 -15.03 -70.10 9.97
CA LEU A 639 -14.43 -70.12 11.31
C LEU A 639 -12.89 -70.12 11.26
N GLN A 640 -12.28 -70.70 10.22
CA GLN A 640 -10.82 -70.66 10.07
C GLN A 640 -10.35 -69.25 9.70
N HIS A 641 -11.15 -68.55 8.89
CA HIS A 641 -10.91 -67.16 8.55
C HIS A 641 -10.96 -66.25 9.78
N LEU A 642 -11.97 -66.42 10.64
CA LEU A 642 -12.10 -65.67 11.89
C LEU A 642 -10.94 -65.94 12.85
N ALA A 643 -10.52 -67.20 13.01
CA ALA A 643 -9.38 -67.56 13.86
C ALA A 643 -8.06 -66.96 13.35
N ALA A 644 -7.87 -66.91 12.02
CA ALA A 644 -6.70 -66.29 11.42
C ALA A 644 -6.64 -64.78 11.66
N ILE A 645 -7.77 -64.06 11.51
CA ILE A 645 -7.85 -62.62 11.79
C ILE A 645 -7.62 -62.32 13.28
N LEU A 646 -8.21 -63.11 14.19
CA LEU A 646 -7.97 -63.01 15.65
C LEU A 646 -6.49 -63.13 16.00
N ARG A 647 -5.78 -64.08 15.39
CA ARG A 647 -4.34 -64.26 15.58
C ARG A 647 -3.55 -63.06 15.07
N VAL A 648 -3.84 -62.58 13.87
CA VAL A 648 -3.16 -61.42 13.29
C VAL A 648 -3.39 -60.16 14.12
N LEU A 649 -4.61 -59.89 14.61
CA LEU A 649 -4.90 -58.75 15.47
C LEU A 649 -4.19 -58.85 16.83
N THR A 650 -4.05 -60.06 17.38
CA THR A 650 -3.29 -60.32 18.60
C THR A 650 -1.80 -60.05 18.45
N GLU A 651 -1.23 -60.33 17.26
CA GLU A 651 0.16 -60.04 16.94
C GLU A 651 0.39 -58.55 16.62
N LEU A 652 -0.61 -57.87 16.05
CA LEU A 652 -0.53 -56.50 15.57
C LEU A 652 -0.81 -55.44 16.65
N ILE A 653 -1.78 -55.68 17.55
CA ILE A 653 -2.25 -54.72 18.55
C ILE A 653 -1.78 -55.17 19.94
N PRO A 654 -0.87 -54.43 20.60
CA PRO A 654 -0.44 -54.73 21.96
C PRO A 654 -1.63 -54.68 22.93
N GLY A 655 -1.80 -55.70 23.78
CA GLY A 655 -2.88 -55.74 24.78
C GLY A 655 -4.27 -56.14 24.23
N PHE A 656 -4.38 -56.53 22.95
CA PHE A 656 -5.67 -56.89 22.35
C PHE A 656 -6.41 -58.02 23.08
N LYS A 657 -5.69 -58.97 23.68
CA LYS A 657 -6.27 -60.09 24.46
C LYS A 657 -7.09 -59.65 25.68
N GLU A 658 -6.90 -58.43 26.15
CA GLU A 658 -7.59 -57.88 27.33
C GLU A 658 -8.83 -57.07 26.95
N THR A 659 -9.13 -56.94 25.66
CA THR A 659 -10.28 -56.18 25.16
C THR A 659 -11.56 -57.04 25.18
N SER A 660 -12.71 -56.40 25.41
CA SER A 660 -14.02 -57.05 25.35
C SER A 660 -14.29 -57.69 23.97
N GLU A 661 -13.83 -57.03 22.89
CA GLU A 661 -13.94 -57.53 21.51
C GLU A 661 -13.27 -58.90 21.33
N TYR A 662 -12.06 -59.09 21.88
CA TYR A 662 -11.38 -60.37 21.83
C TYR A 662 -12.21 -61.46 22.51
N PHE A 663 -12.73 -61.21 23.71
CA PHE A 663 -13.54 -62.20 24.44
C PHE A 663 -14.84 -62.56 23.72
N THR A 664 -15.52 -61.58 23.11
CA THR A 664 -16.76 -61.82 22.35
C THR A 664 -16.53 -62.71 21.13
N PHE A 665 -15.57 -62.37 20.27
CA PHE A 665 -15.33 -63.15 19.04
C PHE A 665 -14.59 -64.46 19.28
N TYR A 666 -13.74 -64.54 20.31
CA TYR A 666 -13.12 -65.80 20.75
C TYR A 666 -14.16 -66.77 21.34
N GLY A 667 -15.14 -66.25 22.09
CA GLY A 667 -16.29 -67.04 22.58
C GLY A 667 -17.14 -67.61 21.45
N LEU A 668 -17.50 -66.79 20.45
CA LEU A 668 -18.27 -67.21 19.27
C LEU A 668 -17.56 -68.31 18.45
N LEU A 669 -16.22 -68.29 18.40
CA LEU A 669 -15.40 -69.32 17.78
C LEU A 669 -15.50 -70.68 18.50
N ASN A 670 -15.60 -70.66 19.84
CA ASN A 670 -15.69 -71.86 20.65
C ASN A 670 -17.13 -72.42 20.69
N ASP A 671 -18.16 -71.56 20.76
CA ASP A 671 -19.56 -72.00 20.79
C ASP A 671 -19.99 -72.70 19.48
N THR A 672 -19.54 -72.23 18.33
CA THR A 672 -19.84 -72.84 17.01
C THR A 672 -19.04 -74.13 16.76
N SER A 673 -17.81 -74.23 17.27
CA SER A 673 -17.04 -75.48 17.24
C SER A 673 -17.67 -76.59 18.09
N SER A 674 -18.51 -76.23 19.07
CA SER A 674 -19.27 -77.18 19.87
C SER A 674 -20.54 -77.72 19.19
N SER A 675 -21.07 -77.04 18.15
CA SER A 675 -22.31 -77.46 17.46
C SER A 675 -22.10 -78.36 16.23
N VAL A 676 -20.85 -78.55 15.78
CA VAL A 676 -20.50 -79.48 14.67
C VAL A 676 -20.10 -80.88 15.19
N ALA A 677 -20.08 -81.05 16.51
CA ALA A 677 -19.83 -82.34 17.17
C ALA A 677 -21.12 -82.89 17.81
N VAL A 678 -22.17 -83.11 17.02
CA VAL A 678 -23.27 -84.06 17.31
C VAL A 678 -23.72 -84.73 16.02
#